data_AF-A0A966Q0M5-F1
#
_entry.id   AF-A0A966Q0M5-F1
#
_cell.length_a   1.000
_cell.length_b   1.000
_cell.length_c   1.000
_cell.angle_alpha   90.00
_cell.angle_beta   90.00
_cell.angle_gamma   90.00
#
_symmetry.space_group_name_H-M   'P 1'
#
loop_
_entity.id
_entity.type
_entity.pdbx_description
1 polymer ?
#
loop_
_entity_poly.entity_id
_entity_poly.type
_entity_poly.pdbx_seq_one_letter_code
_entity_poly.pdbx_strand_id
1 'polypeptide(L)'
;MPSPTDFNLSPYFDDYDPTKKYHRILFRPGYAVQARELTQSQTLLQNQVERISDHLFEKGAMVIPGEIGFDLNYSAVKLTSKTFTSITDYVGLILTGATSGVVATCVNAVATDGTDPDTLFVKYSSTGTNNTSVSFTNGETINATTSDNPTILATAVVNSTATGSAASIADGSYYINGFHVSVVAQTIILDKYTNAPSYRVGLEITESFVTPNDDSSLNDNAQGSTNVNAPGAHRFKIDLTLSKRALTSVDDANFVELLRLKNGIRSNQVTSTSYSVLEDTLARRTYDQAGDYTVKDFDIDVREHLLDVDNRGIYSAGDGGDATKLALGLAPGKAYVKGYEIEKIGTNYVEIDKARDFDTENNFRTRFDVQNYVNVTNVYGTPDVGYVSGDTEAFKNVNLFDTATSVRGTQQSTTGVNVPQIGRAKSRGFELNNGVASSFIFASSSLTSAVYKHYLFDIEMFTHLNVTTAPSFTNGEKVTGGTSGAYGYVQSLTSTKSATITGVSQANPGVVTATAHTFKEGQQVTISGVTGMTQLNGNVYTVRNPATNSFELYDIDGLTKIDTSGFTLYSSGGTATHGVIVLNNVIGTFSAGETITGATSSVTGVIQRNAVGFNGVQSFNFNQVKQIGMSGSPTYTADTSTDVNYGDSYQLYGQISVANNGTTVTGFGTLFNTELTVGDSITFTTDAGTSITRIIESIQSNTSLELSIAVGASDVSTKTTAVRHRSALQGGNKNISIFKLPYNRIKTQKTTKNSGQSDTNFYVRRNFTASLSNGSATISAGTNEIFAGAAEKDFIVSVMTSSGSAVAGNVLSISGNNGNGNPIFTLGGSPTGKTLTLDFGSAYGTAKIKILATVSRGVTNSKTKTLNTGSTISISSQSTIQSGLIGLGKADVYKLNSVYMSANFSTPATTSDTNITNRFTLDTGQRDNFYDIGRIKLNSGALVPTGRLLINFDYFSHGSGDYFDIDSYSIDYSDIPSYTSDTTGTFYDLRDCLDFRPRVDDASTIVSSTQDRQYSGTGASIVDVIEFNSDVTSDFEYYLPRIDKLFLDNLGNFKIVKGASSLSPQ
;
A
#
# COMPACT_ATOMS: atom_id res chain seq x y z
N MET A 1 16.75 -45.25 -41.16
CA MET A 1 18.00 -46.00 -41.40
C MET A 1 17.92 -46.69 -42.76
N PRO A 2 19.01 -47.17 -43.37
CA PRO A 2 18.88 -48.25 -44.33
C PRO A 2 18.23 -49.45 -43.62
N SER A 3 17.41 -50.23 -44.32
CA SER A 3 16.93 -51.52 -43.82
C SER A 3 18.11 -52.27 -43.19
N PRO A 4 18.07 -52.65 -41.90
CA PRO A 4 19.14 -53.44 -41.28
C PRO A 4 19.26 -54.84 -41.93
N THR A 5 18.25 -55.25 -42.68
CA THR A 5 18.21 -56.51 -43.42
C THR A 5 18.96 -56.42 -44.74
N ASP A 6 20.08 -57.17 -44.86
CA ASP A 6 20.86 -57.33 -46.10
C ASP A 6 20.30 -58.48 -46.96
N PHE A 7 19.83 -58.16 -48.17
CA PHE A 7 19.28 -59.14 -49.11
C PHE A 7 20.37 -59.87 -49.94
N ASN A 8 21.64 -59.44 -49.87
CA ASN A 8 22.78 -60.05 -50.58
C ASN A 8 23.41 -61.22 -49.80
N LEU A 9 22.58 -62.10 -49.26
CA LEU A 9 22.99 -63.26 -48.48
C LEU A 9 22.38 -64.55 -49.03
N SER A 10 23.00 -65.68 -48.75
CA SER A 10 22.46 -67.00 -49.13
C SER A 10 21.10 -67.22 -48.45
N PRO A 11 20.05 -67.70 -49.14
CA PRO A 11 20.04 -68.21 -50.53
C PRO A 11 19.65 -67.17 -51.61
N TYR A 12 19.45 -65.90 -51.27
CA TYR A 12 18.83 -64.90 -52.15
C TYR A 12 19.79 -64.19 -53.10
N PHE A 13 21.01 -63.88 -52.65
CA PHE A 13 22.09 -63.27 -53.44
C PHE A 13 21.65 -62.05 -54.28
N ASP A 14 20.88 -61.13 -53.67
CA ASP A 14 20.52 -59.87 -54.33
C ASP A 14 21.71 -58.91 -54.40
N ASP A 15 22.54 -59.09 -55.42
CA ASP A 15 23.73 -58.27 -55.65
C ASP A 15 23.48 -57.05 -56.56
N TYR A 16 22.23 -56.55 -56.59
CA TYR A 16 21.91 -55.31 -57.28
C TYR A 16 22.75 -54.16 -56.72
N ASP A 17 23.48 -53.49 -57.61
CA ASP A 17 24.36 -52.39 -57.27
C ASP A 17 23.89 -51.11 -57.98
N PRO A 18 23.33 -50.13 -57.25
CA PRO A 18 22.84 -48.89 -57.84
C PRO A 18 23.97 -48.06 -58.50
N THR A 19 25.24 -48.30 -58.15
CA THR A 19 26.39 -47.59 -58.75
C THR A 19 26.65 -48.02 -60.19
N LYS A 20 26.20 -49.22 -60.58
CA LYS A 20 26.35 -49.75 -61.95
C LYS A 20 25.35 -49.15 -62.95
N LYS A 21 24.36 -48.38 -62.48
CA LYS A 21 23.38 -47.62 -63.30
C LYS A 21 22.57 -48.49 -64.27
N TYR A 22 22.27 -49.74 -63.90
CA TYR A 22 21.31 -50.54 -64.64
C TYR A 22 19.89 -50.08 -64.29
N HIS A 23 19.08 -49.76 -65.32
CA HIS A 23 17.75 -49.17 -65.15
C HIS A 23 16.61 -50.12 -65.59
N ARG A 24 16.93 -51.23 -66.26
CA ARG A 24 15.95 -52.23 -66.68
C ARG A 24 16.65 -53.55 -67.00
N ILE A 25 16.00 -54.66 -66.67
CA ILE A 25 16.44 -55.99 -67.07
C ILE A 25 15.73 -56.37 -68.38
N LEU A 26 16.52 -56.81 -69.36
CA LEU A 26 16.03 -57.16 -70.69
C LEU A 26 16.06 -58.67 -70.87
N PHE A 27 14.91 -59.33 -70.64
CA PHE A 27 14.77 -60.76 -70.85
C PHE A 27 14.89 -61.10 -72.34
N ARG A 28 15.70 -62.10 -72.68
CA ARG A 28 15.90 -62.55 -74.06
C ARG A 28 15.01 -63.76 -74.35
N PRO A 29 14.20 -63.75 -75.42
CA PRO A 29 13.42 -64.91 -75.83
C PRO A 29 14.31 -66.14 -76.06
N GLY A 30 13.88 -67.31 -75.59
CA GLY A 30 14.62 -68.57 -75.76
C GLY A 30 15.70 -68.86 -74.71
N TYR A 31 15.92 -67.97 -73.73
CA TYR A 31 16.83 -68.19 -72.60
C TYR A 31 16.04 -68.36 -71.28
N ALA A 32 16.49 -69.26 -70.41
CA ALA A 32 15.89 -69.43 -69.09
C ALA A 32 16.14 -68.19 -68.22
N VAL A 33 15.09 -67.67 -67.60
CA VAL A 33 15.16 -66.55 -66.66
C VAL A 33 15.85 -67.01 -65.37
N GLN A 34 16.84 -66.26 -64.91
CA GLN A 34 17.56 -66.57 -63.68
C GLN A 34 16.83 -65.95 -62.47
N ALA A 35 16.83 -66.64 -61.33
CA ALA A 35 16.27 -66.10 -60.08
C ALA A 35 16.89 -64.74 -59.72
N ARG A 36 18.20 -64.59 -59.94
CA ARG A 36 18.93 -63.33 -59.79
C ARG A 36 18.35 -62.18 -60.61
N GLU A 37 17.97 -62.43 -61.87
CA GLU A 37 17.38 -61.40 -62.75
C GLU A 37 16.00 -60.96 -62.24
N LEU A 38 15.24 -61.87 -61.61
CA LEU A 38 13.94 -61.54 -61.03
C LEU A 38 14.09 -60.77 -59.71
N THR A 39 14.98 -61.20 -58.82
CA THR A 39 15.28 -60.48 -57.57
C THR A 39 15.79 -59.07 -57.86
N GLN A 40 16.77 -58.92 -58.76
CA GLN A 40 17.27 -57.60 -59.15
C GLN A 40 16.19 -56.73 -59.81
N SER A 41 15.23 -57.31 -60.55
CA SER A 41 14.12 -56.55 -61.13
C SER A 41 13.21 -55.94 -60.07
N GLN A 42 12.98 -56.66 -58.97
CA GLN A 42 12.18 -56.20 -57.82
C GLN A 42 12.93 -55.09 -57.08
N THR A 43 14.21 -55.29 -56.77
CA THR A 43 15.05 -54.31 -56.09
C THR A 43 15.23 -53.04 -56.89
N LEU A 44 15.33 -53.15 -58.22
CA LEU A 44 15.40 -52.00 -59.12
C LEU A 44 14.11 -51.17 -59.09
N LEU A 45 12.94 -51.82 -59.15
CA LEU A 45 11.65 -51.14 -59.04
C LEU A 45 11.49 -50.51 -57.65
N GLN A 46 11.80 -51.26 -56.59
CA GLN A 46 11.75 -50.78 -55.21
C GLN A 46 12.65 -49.55 -55.00
N ASN A 47 13.86 -49.55 -55.56
CA ASN A 47 14.76 -48.41 -55.48
C ASN A 47 14.22 -47.16 -56.21
N GLN A 48 13.47 -47.33 -57.31
CA GLN A 48 12.79 -46.18 -57.96
C GLN A 48 11.66 -45.63 -57.09
N VAL A 49 10.86 -46.52 -56.47
CA VAL A 49 9.77 -46.12 -55.56
C VAL A 49 10.31 -45.44 -54.32
N GLU A 50 11.37 -45.98 -53.71
CA GLU A 50 12.08 -45.40 -52.56
C GLU A 50 12.59 -43.99 -52.89
N ARG A 51 13.27 -43.78 -54.03
CA ARG A 51 13.78 -42.44 -54.41
C ARG A 51 12.68 -41.38 -54.55
N ILE A 52 11.56 -41.74 -55.16
CA ILE A 52 10.41 -40.83 -55.27
C ILE A 52 9.82 -40.56 -53.89
N SER A 53 9.71 -41.61 -53.07
CA SER A 53 9.15 -41.50 -51.72
C SER A 53 10.04 -40.69 -50.78
N ASP A 54 11.37 -40.86 -50.82
CA ASP A 54 12.35 -40.09 -50.04
C ASP A 54 12.36 -38.59 -50.40
N HIS A 55 12.03 -38.25 -51.65
CA HIS A 55 11.85 -36.85 -52.07
C HIS A 55 10.56 -36.25 -51.49
N LEU A 56 9.51 -37.06 -51.33
CA LEU A 56 8.20 -36.60 -50.88
C LEU A 56 8.07 -36.63 -49.36
N PHE A 57 8.35 -37.74 -48.72
CA PHE A 57 8.03 -38.03 -47.32
C PHE A 57 9.29 -38.21 -46.48
N GLU A 58 9.22 -37.81 -45.20
CA GLU A 58 10.22 -38.23 -44.23
C GLU A 58 10.01 -39.68 -43.80
N LYS A 59 11.07 -40.33 -43.32
CA LYS A 59 10.96 -41.69 -42.76
C LYS A 59 10.11 -41.66 -41.49
N GLY A 60 9.12 -42.54 -41.40
CA GLY A 60 8.11 -42.56 -40.34
C GLY A 60 6.86 -41.75 -40.65
N ALA A 61 6.80 -41.04 -41.79
CA ALA A 61 5.64 -40.24 -42.15
C ALA A 61 4.38 -41.08 -42.41
N MET A 62 3.24 -40.56 -41.97
CA MET A 62 1.92 -41.11 -42.25
C MET A 62 1.48 -40.74 -43.67
N VAL A 63 1.48 -41.69 -44.60
CA VAL A 63 1.17 -41.47 -46.02
C VAL A 63 -0.33 -41.56 -46.28
N ILE A 64 -0.98 -42.59 -45.73
CA ILE A 64 -2.46 -42.73 -45.71
C ILE A 64 -2.89 -42.58 -44.26
N PRO A 65 -3.88 -41.71 -43.95
CA PRO A 65 -4.27 -41.42 -42.57
C PRO A 65 -4.63 -42.69 -41.78
N GLY A 66 -3.86 -42.96 -40.75
CA GLY A 66 -4.14 -43.96 -39.70
C GLY A 66 -4.11 -43.27 -38.35
N GLU A 67 -5.09 -42.40 -38.10
CA GLU A 67 -5.09 -41.49 -36.96
C GLU A 67 -4.88 -42.25 -35.62
N ILE A 68 -3.99 -41.73 -34.77
CA ILE A 68 -3.80 -42.23 -33.41
C ILE A 68 -4.72 -41.47 -32.45
N GLY A 69 -5.46 -42.22 -31.64
CA GLY A 69 -6.32 -41.71 -30.57
C GLY A 69 -5.94 -42.27 -29.21
N PHE A 70 -6.47 -41.67 -28.14
CA PHE A 70 -6.33 -42.16 -26.78
C PHE A 70 -7.63 -42.00 -25.99
N ASP A 71 -7.80 -42.84 -24.99
CA ASP A 71 -8.94 -42.87 -24.10
C ASP A 71 -8.47 -42.98 -22.65
N LEU A 72 -8.69 -41.92 -21.87
CA LEU A 72 -8.34 -41.87 -20.45
C LEU A 72 -9.45 -42.45 -19.56
N ASN A 73 -10.61 -42.78 -20.12
CA ASN A 73 -11.76 -43.33 -19.42
C ASN A 73 -11.98 -44.80 -19.84
N TYR A 74 -10.89 -45.57 -19.83
CA TYR A 74 -10.90 -46.97 -20.23
C TYR A 74 -11.25 -47.86 -19.02
N SER A 75 -12.54 -48.14 -18.84
CA SER A 75 -13.04 -48.78 -17.61
C SER A 75 -12.56 -50.23 -17.48
N ALA A 76 -11.89 -50.54 -16.38
CA ALA A 76 -11.33 -51.85 -16.06
C ALA A 76 -12.15 -52.55 -14.98
N VAL A 77 -12.36 -53.86 -15.15
CA VAL A 77 -13.11 -54.73 -14.24
C VAL A 77 -12.21 -55.91 -13.90
N LYS A 78 -11.67 -55.89 -12.68
CA LYS A 78 -10.87 -57.01 -12.14
C LYS A 78 -11.81 -58.15 -11.79
N LEU A 79 -11.40 -59.37 -12.09
CA LEU A 79 -12.20 -60.56 -11.82
C LEU A 79 -11.61 -61.38 -10.66
N THR A 80 -12.50 -61.98 -9.88
CA THR A 80 -12.15 -62.99 -8.88
C THR A 80 -12.21 -64.39 -9.48
N SER A 81 -13.13 -64.64 -10.42
CA SER A 81 -13.28 -65.92 -11.10
C SER A 81 -14.00 -65.74 -12.45
N LYS A 82 -13.86 -66.73 -13.34
CA LYS A 82 -14.43 -66.74 -14.70
C LYS A 82 -14.78 -68.18 -15.12
N THR A 83 -15.78 -68.36 -15.98
CA THR A 83 -16.13 -69.70 -16.52
C THR A 83 -15.41 -70.04 -17.82
N PHE A 84 -15.14 -69.08 -18.72
CA PHE A 84 -14.27 -69.34 -19.87
C PHE A 84 -12.83 -69.58 -19.45
N THR A 85 -12.16 -70.50 -20.13
CA THR A 85 -10.74 -70.82 -19.91
C THR A 85 -9.86 -69.66 -20.36
N SER A 86 -10.12 -69.07 -21.54
CA SER A 86 -9.45 -67.85 -21.97
C SER A 86 -10.25 -66.61 -21.57
N ILE A 87 -9.55 -65.59 -21.07
CA ILE A 87 -10.18 -64.30 -20.76
C ILE A 87 -10.59 -63.53 -22.03
N THR A 88 -9.91 -63.80 -23.15
CA THR A 88 -10.19 -63.15 -24.44
C THR A 88 -11.55 -63.53 -25.03
N ASP A 89 -12.11 -64.67 -24.61
CA ASP A 89 -13.41 -65.16 -25.10
C ASP A 89 -14.58 -64.28 -24.62
N TYR A 90 -14.34 -63.39 -23.64
CA TYR A 90 -15.30 -62.38 -23.23
C TYR A 90 -15.32 -61.16 -24.16
N VAL A 91 -14.26 -60.91 -24.95
CA VAL A 91 -14.16 -59.71 -25.81
C VAL A 91 -15.23 -59.76 -26.90
N GLY A 92 -15.95 -58.66 -27.08
CA GLY A 92 -17.09 -58.54 -27.99
C GLY A 92 -18.43 -58.98 -27.39
N LEU A 93 -18.46 -59.60 -26.20
CA LEU A 93 -19.70 -59.99 -25.54
C LEU A 93 -20.31 -58.83 -24.73
N ILE A 94 -21.63 -58.92 -24.56
CA ILE A 94 -22.42 -58.02 -23.72
C ILE A 94 -22.45 -58.62 -22.31
N LEU A 95 -21.92 -57.88 -21.34
CA LEU A 95 -21.84 -58.22 -19.93
C LEU A 95 -22.96 -57.51 -19.17
N THR A 96 -23.82 -58.28 -18.52
CA THR A 96 -24.91 -57.74 -17.68
C THR A 96 -24.68 -58.10 -16.22
N GLY A 97 -24.63 -57.11 -15.34
CA GLY A 97 -24.49 -57.30 -13.90
C GLY A 97 -25.75 -57.91 -13.32
N ALA A 98 -25.65 -59.07 -12.66
CA ALA A 98 -26.79 -59.77 -12.09
C ALA A 98 -27.44 -59.02 -10.93
N THR A 99 -26.69 -58.16 -10.23
CA THR A 99 -27.19 -57.38 -9.09
C THR A 99 -27.45 -55.93 -9.47
N SER A 100 -26.50 -55.30 -10.15
CA SER A 100 -26.60 -53.89 -10.55
C SER A 100 -27.54 -53.68 -11.74
N GLY A 101 -27.70 -54.68 -12.60
CA GLY A 101 -28.40 -54.54 -13.89
C GLY A 101 -27.66 -53.65 -14.89
N VAL A 102 -26.42 -53.24 -14.60
CA VAL A 102 -25.59 -52.45 -15.51
C VAL A 102 -25.23 -53.30 -16.72
N VAL A 103 -25.26 -52.70 -17.92
CA VAL A 103 -24.88 -53.37 -19.16
C VAL A 103 -23.61 -52.72 -19.71
N ALA A 104 -22.63 -53.54 -20.08
CA ALA A 104 -21.40 -53.10 -20.69
C ALA A 104 -20.96 -54.05 -21.80
N THR A 105 -20.33 -53.53 -22.85
CA THR A 105 -19.68 -54.35 -23.87
C THR A 105 -18.22 -54.54 -23.52
N CYS A 106 -17.71 -55.77 -23.53
CA CYS A 106 -16.30 -56.04 -23.31
C CYS A 106 -15.50 -55.67 -24.57
N VAL A 107 -14.58 -54.72 -24.46
CA VAL A 107 -13.79 -54.20 -25.59
C VAL A 107 -12.35 -54.72 -25.61
N ASN A 108 -11.81 -55.14 -24.46
CA ASN A 108 -10.49 -55.75 -24.38
C ASN A 108 -10.38 -56.59 -23.10
N ALA A 109 -9.37 -57.45 -23.01
CA ALA A 109 -9.14 -58.32 -21.88
C ALA A 109 -7.64 -58.58 -21.67
N VAL A 110 -7.21 -58.64 -20.41
CA VAL A 110 -5.84 -58.98 -20.02
C VAL A 110 -5.87 -60.14 -19.03
N ALA A 111 -5.12 -61.18 -19.32
CA ALA A 111 -5.01 -62.36 -18.46
C ALA A 111 -4.18 -62.06 -17.21
N THR A 112 -4.44 -62.81 -16.15
CA THR A 112 -3.64 -62.73 -14.92
C THR A 112 -2.17 -63.10 -15.16
N ASP A 113 -1.26 -62.40 -14.48
CA ASP A 113 0.17 -62.72 -14.45
C ASP A 113 0.60 -63.45 -13.16
N GLY A 114 -0.37 -63.84 -12.33
CA GLY A 114 -0.17 -64.45 -11.02
C GLY A 114 -0.17 -63.47 -9.84
N THR A 115 0.03 -62.18 -10.09
CA THR A 115 -0.07 -61.10 -9.07
C THR A 115 -1.21 -60.14 -9.35
N ASP A 116 -1.42 -59.80 -10.62
CA ASP A 116 -2.52 -58.97 -11.12
C ASP A 116 -3.65 -59.87 -11.62
N PRO A 117 -4.90 -59.73 -11.15
CA PRO A 117 -6.00 -60.60 -11.55
C PRO A 117 -6.40 -60.43 -13.01
N ASP A 118 -7.15 -61.41 -13.53
CA ASP A 118 -7.79 -61.29 -14.84
C ASP A 118 -8.64 -60.02 -14.91
N THR A 119 -8.46 -59.23 -15.97
CA THR A 119 -9.08 -57.91 -16.08
C THR A 119 -9.78 -57.77 -17.42
N LEU A 120 -11.06 -57.41 -17.38
CA LEU A 120 -11.86 -57.04 -18.55
C LEU A 120 -11.90 -55.53 -18.67
N PHE A 121 -11.79 -55.03 -19.90
CA PHE A 121 -12.02 -53.61 -20.21
C PHE A 121 -13.36 -53.48 -20.90
N VAL A 122 -14.21 -52.60 -20.37
CA VAL A 122 -15.62 -52.55 -20.74
C VAL A 122 -16.05 -51.14 -21.11
N LYS A 123 -17.05 -51.05 -21.98
CA LYS A 123 -17.78 -49.82 -22.30
C LYS A 123 -19.20 -49.93 -21.79
N TYR A 124 -19.50 -49.20 -20.73
CA TYR A 124 -20.84 -49.15 -20.14
C TYR A 124 -21.82 -48.50 -21.11
N SER A 125 -22.93 -49.19 -21.40
CA SER A 125 -23.95 -48.78 -22.37
C SER A 125 -25.31 -48.51 -21.75
N SER A 126 -25.57 -48.98 -20.52
CA SER A 126 -26.80 -48.68 -19.77
C SER A 126 -26.54 -48.60 -18.27
N THR A 127 -27.19 -47.63 -17.62
CA THR A 127 -27.20 -47.51 -16.16
C THR A 127 -27.97 -48.67 -15.53
N GLY A 128 -27.65 -48.98 -14.28
CA GLY A 128 -28.27 -50.07 -13.53
C GLY A 128 -29.78 -49.88 -13.35
N THR A 129 -30.45 -50.95 -12.92
CA THR A 129 -31.93 -50.97 -12.71
C THR A 129 -32.42 -49.96 -11.66
N ASN A 130 -31.52 -49.45 -10.83
CA ASN A 130 -31.75 -48.37 -9.87
C ASN A 130 -31.64 -46.94 -10.46
N ASN A 131 -31.34 -46.80 -11.75
CA ASN A 131 -31.08 -45.55 -12.48
C ASN A 131 -29.91 -44.71 -11.91
N THR A 132 -29.08 -45.25 -11.02
CA THR A 132 -27.97 -44.53 -10.37
C THR A 132 -26.62 -45.23 -10.50
N SER A 133 -26.59 -46.56 -10.63
CA SER A 133 -25.35 -47.30 -10.80
C SER A 133 -24.82 -47.14 -12.22
N VAL A 134 -23.60 -46.63 -12.35
CA VAL A 134 -22.93 -46.38 -13.65
C VAL A 134 -21.78 -47.37 -13.94
N SER A 135 -21.48 -48.27 -12.99
CA SER A 135 -20.46 -49.31 -13.11
C SER A 135 -20.91 -50.60 -12.43
N PHE A 136 -20.24 -51.71 -12.72
CA PHE A 136 -20.46 -52.96 -11.99
C PHE A 136 -20.14 -52.81 -10.50
N THR A 137 -20.85 -53.56 -9.67
CA THR A 137 -20.69 -53.60 -8.22
C THR A 137 -19.67 -54.66 -7.83
N ASN A 138 -18.79 -54.34 -6.87
CA ASN A 138 -17.80 -55.28 -6.38
C ASN A 138 -18.48 -56.53 -5.79
N GLY A 139 -18.00 -57.72 -6.17
CA GLY A 139 -18.54 -59.02 -5.77
C GLY A 139 -19.70 -59.52 -6.63
N GLU A 140 -20.23 -58.73 -7.57
CA GLU A 140 -21.36 -59.19 -8.39
C GLU A 140 -20.96 -60.16 -9.50
N THR A 141 -21.87 -61.05 -9.88
CA THR A 141 -21.71 -61.91 -11.06
C THR A 141 -22.16 -61.14 -12.31
N ILE A 142 -21.30 -61.14 -13.34
CA ILE A 142 -21.60 -60.62 -14.67
C ILE A 142 -21.90 -61.78 -15.63
N ASN A 143 -23.02 -61.67 -16.33
CA ASN A 143 -23.49 -62.65 -17.31
C ASN A 143 -23.11 -62.19 -18.72
N ALA A 144 -22.37 -63.01 -19.47
CA ALA A 144 -21.93 -62.71 -20.83
C ALA A 144 -22.89 -63.30 -21.87
N THR A 145 -23.34 -62.47 -22.81
CA THR A 145 -24.31 -62.78 -23.87
C THR A 145 -23.86 -62.18 -25.21
N THR A 146 -24.46 -62.62 -26.32
CA THR A 146 -24.28 -61.99 -27.65
C THR A 146 -25.45 -61.07 -27.98
N SER A 147 -25.25 -60.14 -28.92
CA SER A 147 -26.31 -59.21 -29.37
C SER A 147 -27.56 -59.92 -29.91
N ASP A 148 -27.38 -61.11 -30.47
CA ASP A 148 -28.41 -61.80 -31.25
C ASP A 148 -29.09 -62.93 -30.46
N ASN A 149 -28.62 -63.24 -29.24
CA ASN A 149 -29.15 -64.33 -28.42
C ASN A 149 -28.94 -64.05 -26.91
N PRO A 150 -30.02 -63.94 -26.11
CA PRO A 150 -29.94 -63.64 -24.66
C PRO A 150 -29.52 -64.84 -23.80
N THR A 151 -29.05 -65.93 -24.41
CA THR A 151 -28.57 -67.10 -23.67
C THR A 151 -27.22 -66.77 -23.02
N ILE A 152 -27.10 -67.03 -21.71
CA ILE A 152 -25.84 -66.82 -20.96
C ILE A 152 -24.81 -67.83 -21.46
N LEU A 153 -23.73 -67.32 -22.06
CA LEU A 153 -22.62 -68.13 -22.58
C LEU A 153 -21.55 -68.37 -21.53
N ALA A 154 -21.35 -67.41 -20.64
CA ALA A 154 -20.37 -67.47 -19.55
C ALA A 154 -20.72 -66.50 -18.42
N THR A 155 -20.12 -66.73 -17.26
CA THR A 155 -20.24 -65.86 -16.09
C THR A 155 -18.86 -65.57 -15.49
N ALA A 156 -18.67 -64.35 -15.00
CA ALA A 156 -17.49 -63.97 -14.22
C ALA A 156 -17.90 -63.20 -12.96
N VAL A 157 -17.05 -63.21 -11.93
CA VAL A 157 -17.31 -62.50 -10.68
C VAL A 157 -16.39 -61.28 -10.59
N VAL A 158 -17.00 -60.11 -10.42
CA VAL A 158 -16.28 -58.83 -10.29
C VAL A 158 -15.59 -58.76 -8.93
N ASN A 159 -14.29 -58.49 -8.92
CA ASN A 159 -13.53 -58.14 -7.72
C ASN A 159 -13.69 -56.65 -7.43
N SER A 160 -13.25 -55.82 -8.37
CA SER A 160 -13.29 -54.36 -8.27
C SER A 160 -13.26 -53.70 -9.65
N THR A 161 -13.78 -52.48 -9.73
CA THR A 161 -13.72 -51.64 -10.93
C THR A 161 -12.71 -50.52 -10.77
N ALA A 162 -12.01 -50.13 -11.84
CA ALA A 162 -11.09 -49.01 -11.88
C ALA A 162 -11.17 -48.29 -13.23
N THR A 163 -10.55 -47.11 -13.33
CA THR A 163 -10.43 -46.37 -14.60
C THR A 163 -8.98 -46.46 -15.07
N GLY A 164 -8.76 -47.16 -16.18
CA GLY A 164 -7.49 -47.22 -16.88
C GLY A 164 -7.43 -46.27 -18.07
N SER A 165 -6.40 -46.44 -18.88
CA SER A 165 -6.16 -45.67 -20.09
C SER A 165 -5.62 -46.55 -21.23
N ALA A 166 -6.00 -46.21 -22.46
CA ALA A 166 -5.59 -46.91 -23.67
C ALA A 166 -5.29 -45.93 -24.82
N ALA A 167 -4.50 -46.39 -25.78
CA ALA A 167 -4.27 -45.71 -27.05
C ALA A 167 -4.59 -46.65 -28.21
N SER A 168 -5.14 -46.12 -29.29
CA SER A 168 -5.54 -46.89 -30.46
C SER A 168 -5.10 -46.20 -31.74
N ILE A 169 -4.74 -46.97 -32.75
CA ILE A 169 -4.43 -46.49 -34.10
C ILE A 169 -5.41 -47.10 -35.09
N ALA A 170 -5.84 -46.32 -36.09
CA ALA A 170 -6.70 -46.79 -37.18
C ALA A 170 -5.89 -47.42 -38.32
N ASP A 171 -6.58 -48.10 -39.25
CA ASP A 171 -5.98 -48.61 -40.48
C ASP A 171 -5.36 -47.46 -41.28
N GLY A 172 -4.10 -47.62 -41.69
CA GLY A 172 -3.35 -46.58 -42.40
C GLY A 172 -2.09 -47.11 -43.09
N SER A 173 -1.27 -46.21 -43.63
CA SER A 173 0.01 -46.57 -44.26
C SER A 173 1.11 -45.60 -43.88
N TYR A 174 2.26 -46.14 -43.48
CA TYR A 174 3.44 -45.37 -43.05
C TYR A 174 4.64 -45.63 -43.96
N TYR A 175 5.45 -44.61 -44.20
CA TYR A 175 6.68 -44.72 -44.99
C TYR A 175 7.85 -45.16 -44.11
N ILE A 176 8.24 -46.44 -44.19
CA ILE A 176 9.23 -47.06 -43.31
C ILE A 176 10.33 -47.70 -44.14
N ASN A 177 11.58 -47.30 -43.91
CA ASN A 177 12.78 -47.89 -44.53
C ASN A 177 12.68 -48.12 -46.05
N GLY A 178 12.04 -47.20 -46.78
CA GLY A 178 11.89 -47.27 -48.24
C GLY A 178 10.59 -47.94 -48.71
N PHE A 179 9.80 -48.52 -47.81
CA PHE A 179 8.54 -49.20 -48.10
C PHE A 179 7.33 -48.43 -47.59
N HIS A 180 6.19 -48.58 -48.27
CA HIS A 180 4.89 -48.13 -47.78
C HIS A 180 4.25 -49.32 -47.05
N VAL A 181 4.24 -49.26 -45.72
CA VAL A 181 3.82 -50.38 -44.88
C VAL A 181 2.46 -50.05 -44.28
N SER A 182 1.49 -50.93 -44.53
CA SER A 182 0.14 -50.78 -43.97
C SER A 182 0.14 -51.18 -42.50
N VAL A 183 -0.56 -50.40 -41.68
CA VAL A 183 -0.88 -50.73 -40.30
C VAL A 183 -2.36 -51.06 -40.23
N VAL A 184 -2.71 -52.14 -39.54
CA VAL A 184 -4.10 -52.47 -39.19
C VAL A 184 -4.44 -51.86 -37.84
N ALA A 185 -5.73 -51.71 -37.55
CA ALA A 185 -6.22 -51.11 -36.34
C ALA A 185 -5.73 -51.89 -35.12
N GLN A 186 -5.06 -51.19 -34.20
CA GLN A 186 -4.45 -51.78 -33.01
C GLN A 186 -4.82 -50.93 -31.80
N THR A 187 -4.96 -51.57 -30.64
CA THR A 187 -5.18 -50.89 -29.36
C THR A 187 -4.18 -51.40 -28.33
N ILE A 188 -3.47 -50.48 -27.67
CA ILE A 188 -2.56 -50.76 -26.57
C ILE A 188 -3.09 -50.17 -25.26
N ILE A 189 -2.95 -50.90 -24.17
CA ILE A 189 -3.29 -50.41 -22.84
C ILE A 189 -2.09 -49.63 -22.27
N LEU A 190 -2.31 -48.38 -21.90
CA LEU A 190 -1.29 -47.51 -21.30
C LEU A 190 -1.16 -47.82 -19.82
N ASP A 191 -2.25 -47.72 -19.08
CA ASP A 191 -2.33 -48.12 -17.69
C ASP A 191 -3.62 -48.87 -17.42
N LYS A 192 -3.54 -50.00 -16.71
CA LYS A 192 -4.72 -50.82 -16.44
C LYS A 192 -5.69 -50.14 -15.47
N TYR A 193 -5.17 -49.36 -14.50
CA TYR A 193 -5.94 -48.87 -13.34
C TYR A 193 -5.73 -47.40 -12.99
N THR A 194 -5.10 -46.61 -13.88
CA THR A 194 -5.00 -45.15 -13.74
C THR A 194 -5.33 -44.44 -15.05
N ASN A 195 -5.94 -43.27 -14.93
CA ASN A 195 -6.29 -42.36 -16.02
C ASN A 195 -5.23 -41.24 -16.22
N ALA A 196 -4.09 -41.31 -15.54
CA ALA A 196 -3.00 -40.35 -15.64
C ALA A 196 -1.71 -40.94 -16.26
N PRO A 197 -1.75 -41.51 -17.47
CA PRO A 197 -0.59 -42.14 -18.10
C PRO A 197 0.50 -41.13 -18.49
N SER A 198 1.75 -41.58 -18.44
CA SER A 198 2.95 -40.82 -18.81
C SER A 198 3.86 -41.65 -19.73
N TYR A 199 3.54 -41.66 -21.03
CA TYR A 199 4.21 -42.51 -22.04
C TYR A 199 4.37 -41.82 -23.40
N ARG A 200 5.38 -42.30 -24.16
CA ARG A 200 5.50 -42.11 -25.61
C ARG A 200 4.85 -43.33 -26.27
N VAL A 201 3.93 -43.13 -27.21
CA VAL A 201 3.17 -44.18 -27.89
C VAL A 201 3.44 -44.06 -29.39
N GLY A 202 3.69 -45.19 -30.03
CA GLY A 202 4.19 -45.19 -31.41
C GLY A 202 4.22 -46.59 -32.02
N LEU A 203 4.77 -46.69 -33.23
CA LEU A 203 4.88 -47.95 -33.98
C LEU A 203 6.28 -48.54 -33.85
N GLU A 204 6.35 -49.76 -33.35
CA GLU A 204 7.54 -50.60 -33.37
C GLU A 204 7.67 -51.31 -34.73
N ILE A 205 8.84 -51.19 -35.35
CA ILE A 205 9.14 -51.74 -36.67
C ILE A 205 9.82 -53.10 -36.48
N THR A 206 9.20 -54.17 -36.98
CA THR A 206 9.78 -55.52 -37.00
C THR A 206 9.94 -56.03 -38.43
N GLU A 207 11.18 -56.24 -38.86
CA GLU A 207 11.50 -56.81 -40.17
C GLU A 207 11.76 -58.32 -40.05
N SER A 208 11.20 -59.14 -40.93
CA SER A 208 11.34 -60.60 -40.90
C SER A 208 11.21 -61.26 -42.28
N PHE A 209 11.62 -62.53 -42.38
CA PHE A 209 11.38 -63.38 -43.54
C PHE A 209 10.35 -64.46 -43.19
N VAL A 210 9.31 -64.60 -44.01
CA VAL A 210 8.30 -65.66 -43.90
C VAL A 210 8.61 -66.75 -44.91
N THR A 211 8.77 -67.99 -44.43
CA THR A 211 9.05 -69.16 -45.26
C THR A 211 7.79 -70.00 -45.48
N PRO A 212 7.77 -70.92 -46.47
CA PRO A 212 6.65 -71.86 -46.66
C PRO A 212 6.37 -72.80 -45.48
N ASN A 213 7.30 -72.90 -44.51
CA ASN A 213 7.07 -73.62 -43.25
C ASN A 213 6.26 -72.77 -42.24
N ASP A 214 6.37 -71.44 -42.33
CA ASP A 214 5.67 -70.50 -41.45
C ASP A 214 4.25 -70.19 -41.98
N ASP A 215 4.08 -70.17 -43.31
CA ASP A 215 2.80 -69.95 -43.97
C ASP A 215 2.57 -70.93 -45.14
N SER A 216 1.63 -71.85 -44.93
CA SER A 216 1.26 -72.89 -45.91
C SER A 216 0.65 -72.34 -47.20
N SER A 217 0.18 -71.09 -47.24
CA SER A 217 -0.35 -70.45 -48.46
C SER A 217 0.75 -70.08 -49.46
N LEU A 218 2.02 -70.15 -49.06
CA LEU A 218 3.16 -69.92 -49.95
C LEU A 218 3.53 -71.15 -50.78
N ASN A 219 2.88 -72.29 -50.56
CA ASN A 219 3.03 -73.49 -51.38
C ASN A 219 2.23 -73.38 -52.69
N ASP A 220 2.74 -73.97 -53.78
CA ASP A 220 2.08 -73.91 -55.09
C ASP A 220 0.65 -74.50 -55.07
N ASN A 221 -0.28 -73.89 -55.81
CA ASN A 221 -1.70 -74.24 -55.80
C ASN A 221 -2.09 -75.19 -56.94
N ALA A 222 -1.98 -76.51 -56.73
CA ALA A 222 -2.49 -77.49 -57.68
C ALA A 222 -3.98 -77.80 -57.42
N GLN A 223 -4.84 -77.53 -58.41
CA GLN A 223 -6.28 -77.90 -58.43
C GLN A 223 -7.07 -77.60 -57.13
N GLY A 224 -6.87 -76.42 -56.53
CA GLY A 224 -7.71 -75.96 -55.40
C GLY A 224 -7.28 -76.45 -54.01
N SER A 225 -6.09 -77.05 -53.86
CA SER A 225 -5.49 -77.36 -52.56
C SER A 225 -3.98 -77.05 -52.55
N THR A 226 -3.44 -76.68 -51.39
CA THR A 226 -2.02 -76.32 -51.22
C THR A 226 -1.13 -77.56 -51.32
N ASN A 227 -0.17 -77.56 -52.25
CA ASN A 227 0.76 -78.68 -52.44
C ASN A 227 1.98 -78.55 -51.50
N VAL A 228 1.98 -79.26 -50.37
CA VAL A 228 3.05 -79.24 -49.36
C VAL A 228 4.42 -79.66 -49.91
N ASN A 229 4.47 -80.35 -51.06
CA ASN A 229 5.70 -80.81 -51.70
C ASN A 229 6.29 -79.82 -52.74
N ALA A 230 5.70 -78.63 -52.89
CA ALA A 230 6.17 -77.58 -53.80
C ALA A 230 6.27 -76.22 -53.08
N PRO A 231 7.31 -76.04 -52.23
CA PRO A 231 7.50 -74.80 -51.47
C PRO A 231 7.79 -73.62 -52.41
N GLY A 232 7.05 -72.53 -52.25
CA GLY A 232 7.25 -71.29 -52.99
C GLY A 232 8.36 -70.40 -52.40
N ALA A 233 8.51 -69.21 -52.98
CA ALA A 233 9.53 -68.25 -52.54
C ALA A 233 9.21 -67.62 -51.17
N HIS A 234 10.25 -67.30 -50.40
CA HIS A 234 10.13 -66.59 -49.13
C HIS A 234 9.55 -65.17 -49.35
N ARG A 235 8.98 -64.58 -48.29
CA ARG A 235 8.46 -63.21 -48.29
C ARG A 235 9.23 -62.36 -47.28
N PHE A 236 9.69 -61.17 -47.70
CA PHE A 236 10.13 -60.15 -46.76
C PHE A 236 8.89 -59.45 -46.20
N LYS A 237 8.82 -59.30 -44.89
CA LYS A 237 7.68 -58.72 -44.17
C LYS A 237 8.17 -57.66 -43.20
N ILE A 238 7.54 -56.50 -43.26
CA ILE A 238 7.66 -55.45 -42.24
C ILE A 238 6.33 -55.39 -41.50
N ASP A 239 6.35 -55.65 -40.20
CA ASP A 239 5.20 -55.50 -39.33
C ASP A 239 5.37 -54.24 -38.47
N LEU A 240 4.29 -53.46 -38.37
CA LEU A 240 4.20 -52.30 -37.50
C LEU A 240 3.27 -52.63 -36.33
N THR A 241 3.82 -52.63 -35.12
CA THR A 241 3.05 -52.94 -33.91
C THR A 241 2.98 -51.72 -32.99
N LEU A 242 1.79 -51.39 -32.50
CA LEU A 242 1.60 -50.26 -31.60
C LEU A 242 2.23 -50.59 -30.24
N SER A 243 3.23 -49.80 -29.83
CA SER A 243 3.98 -50.00 -28.59
C SER A 243 4.07 -48.71 -27.77
N LYS A 244 4.41 -48.83 -26.48
CA LYS A 244 4.61 -47.71 -25.57
C LYS A 244 6.00 -47.73 -24.96
N ARG A 245 6.60 -46.56 -24.76
CA ARG A 245 7.90 -46.34 -24.14
C ARG A 245 7.77 -45.34 -22.98
N ALA A 246 8.64 -45.45 -21.99
CA ALA A 246 8.73 -44.45 -20.92
C ALA A 246 9.18 -43.09 -21.49
N LEU A 247 8.77 -41.99 -20.86
CA LEU A 247 9.10 -40.62 -21.32
C LEU A 247 10.62 -40.35 -21.40
N THR A 248 11.44 -41.08 -20.64
CA THR A 248 12.90 -40.95 -20.57
C THR A 248 13.66 -41.97 -21.44
N SER A 249 12.96 -42.85 -22.16
CA SER A 249 13.60 -43.85 -23.02
C SER A 249 14.27 -43.20 -24.23
N VAL A 250 15.48 -43.68 -24.57
CA VAL A 250 16.28 -43.27 -25.73
C VAL A 250 16.36 -44.34 -26.82
N ASP A 251 15.59 -45.42 -26.68
CA ASP A 251 15.55 -46.54 -27.63
C ASP A 251 14.61 -46.22 -28.80
N ASP A 252 15.11 -45.39 -29.72
CA ASP A 252 14.33 -44.85 -30.84
C ASP A 252 14.70 -45.49 -32.21
N ALA A 253 15.57 -46.51 -32.22
CA ALA A 253 16.12 -47.06 -33.46
C ALA A 253 15.03 -47.67 -34.39
N ASN A 254 14.10 -48.43 -33.82
CA ASN A 254 13.00 -49.09 -34.56
C ASN A 254 11.62 -48.60 -34.11
N PHE A 255 11.53 -47.37 -33.60
CA PHE A 255 10.30 -46.85 -33.00
C PHE A 255 9.92 -45.49 -33.60
N VAL A 256 8.69 -45.39 -34.11
CA VAL A 256 8.12 -44.14 -34.65
C VAL A 256 7.11 -43.59 -33.65
N GLU A 257 7.43 -42.48 -32.98
CA GLU A 257 6.53 -41.84 -32.00
C GLU A 257 5.36 -41.13 -32.68
N LEU A 258 4.13 -41.40 -32.23
CA LEU A 258 2.90 -40.82 -32.77
C LEU A 258 2.12 -39.99 -31.72
N LEU A 259 2.23 -40.32 -30.44
CA LEU A 259 1.51 -39.66 -29.34
C LEU A 259 2.39 -39.58 -28.09
N ARG A 260 2.35 -38.44 -27.38
CA ARG A 260 2.98 -38.27 -26.06
C ARG A 260 1.97 -37.78 -25.04
N LEU A 261 1.86 -38.50 -23.93
CA LEU A 261 1.03 -38.15 -22.78
C LEU A 261 1.91 -37.92 -21.54
N LYS A 262 1.62 -36.89 -20.76
CA LYS A 262 2.26 -36.61 -19.46
C LYS A 262 1.16 -36.34 -18.43
N ASN A 263 1.05 -37.19 -17.42
CA ASN A 263 -0.01 -37.17 -16.40
C ASN A 263 -1.42 -37.12 -17.01
N GLY A 264 -1.66 -37.86 -18.10
CA GLY A 264 -2.93 -37.85 -18.83
C GLY A 264 -3.16 -36.64 -19.73
N ILE A 265 -2.26 -35.65 -19.76
CA ILE A 265 -2.36 -34.50 -20.65
C ILE A 265 -1.60 -34.79 -21.95
N ARG A 266 -2.26 -34.59 -23.10
CA ARG A 266 -1.64 -34.70 -24.42
C ARG A 266 -0.62 -33.60 -24.65
N SER A 267 0.64 -33.99 -24.82
CA SER A 267 1.77 -33.10 -25.10
C SER A 267 2.11 -33.02 -26.59
N ASN A 268 1.98 -34.13 -27.32
CA ASN A 268 2.26 -34.20 -28.76
C ASN A 268 1.35 -35.25 -29.40
N GLN A 269 0.89 -35.00 -30.63
CA GLN A 269 0.12 -35.96 -31.43
C GLN A 269 0.38 -35.67 -32.91
N VAL A 270 0.84 -36.67 -33.63
CA VAL A 270 1.06 -36.58 -35.08
C VAL A 270 -0.29 -36.61 -35.79
N THR A 271 -0.64 -35.52 -36.47
CA THR A 271 -1.91 -35.36 -37.21
C THR A 271 -1.71 -35.02 -38.68
N SER A 272 -0.49 -34.62 -39.05
CA SER A 272 -0.10 -34.29 -40.42
C SER A 272 1.00 -35.24 -40.91
N THR A 273 1.12 -35.33 -42.23
CA THR A 273 2.20 -36.04 -42.90
C THR A 273 3.45 -35.17 -42.92
N SER A 274 4.57 -35.67 -42.39
CA SER A 274 5.88 -35.02 -42.52
C SER A 274 6.42 -35.17 -43.94
N TYR A 275 6.71 -34.05 -44.60
CA TYR A 275 7.25 -34.06 -45.95
C TYR A 275 8.77 -33.80 -45.91
N SER A 276 9.50 -34.33 -46.88
CA SER A 276 10.95 -34.17 -47.01
C SER A 276 11.26 -32.85 -47.77
N VAL A 277 11.99 -32.92 -48.89
CA VAL A 277 12.35 -31.78 -49.75
C VAL A 277 11.15 -30.90 -50.17
N LEU A 278 9.96 -31.49 -50.24
CA LEU A 278 8.74 -30.74 -50.53
C LEU A 278 8.37 -29.74 -49.42
N GLU A 279 8.57 -30.10 -48.15
CA GLU A 279 8.32 -29.21 -47.01
C GLU A 279 9.25 -28.01 -47.06
N ASP A 280 10.56 -28.24 -47.27
CA ASP A 280 11.56 -27.16 -47.43
C ASP A 280 11.16 -26.17 -48.54
N THR A 281 10.63 -26.70 -49.64
CA THR A 281 10.19 -25.87 -50.76
C THR A 281 8.96 -25.03 -50.42
N LEU A 282 8.01 -25.60 -49.67
CA LEU A 282 6.81 -24.90 -49.22
C LEU A 282 7.14 -23.88 -48.11
N ALA A 283 8.03 -24.23 -47.18
CA ALA A 283 8.52 -23.34 -46.15
C ALA A 283 9.25 -22.14 -46.77
N ARG A 284 10.18 -22.37 -47.71
CA ARG A 284 10.84 -21.28 -48.45
C ARG A 284 9.83 -20.36 -49.13
N ARG A 285 8.85 -20.92 -49.85
CA ARG A 285 7.82 -20.10 -50.54
C ARG A 285 6.97 -19.29 -49.57
N THR A 286 6.59 -19.88 -48.44
CA THR A 286 5.80 -19.21 -47.41
C THR A 286 6.59 -18.07 -46.76
N TYR A 287 7.86 -18.32 -46.45
CA TYR A 287 8.75 -17.31 -45.90
C TYR A 287 9.06 -16.18 -46.89
N ASP A 288 9.33 -16.50 -48.16
CA ASP A 288 9.56 -15.50 -49.22
C ASP A 288 8.33 -14.59 -49.43
N GLN A 289 7.12 -15.09 -49.17
CA GLN A 289 5.87 -14.34 -49.33
C GLN A 289 5.50 -13.49 -48.11
N ALA A 290 5.67 -14.03 -46.90
CA ALA A 290 5.07 -13.45 -45.69
C ALA A 290 6.03 -13.34 -44.49
N GLY A 291 7.26 -13.84 -44.58
CA GLY A 291 8.21 -13.87 -43.47
C GLY A 291 7.77 -14.78 -42.33
N ASP A 292 8.05 -14.36 -41.09
CA ASP A 292 7.63 -15.02 -39.86
C ASP A 292 6.34 -14.38 -39.32
N TYR A 293 5.33 -15.19 -39.00
CA TYR A 293 4.05 -14.67 -38.51
C TYR A 293 3.29 -15.67 -37.64
N THR A 294 2.43 -15.15 -36.75
CA THR A 294 1.46 -15.92 -35.98
C THR A 294 0.12 -15.97 -36.73
N VAL A 295 -0.54 -17.14 -36.69
CA VAL A 295 -1.93 -17.31 -37.14
C VAL A 295 -2.87 -17.27 -35.94
N LYS A 296 -2.44 -17.91 -34.85
CA LYS A 296 -3.09 -17.87 -33.55
C LYS A 296 -2.02 -17.53 -32.51
N ASP A 297 -2.20 -16.39 -31.87
CA ASP A 297 -1.23 -15.86 -30.90
C ASP A 297 -1.10 -16.76 -29.67
N PHE A 298 0.08 -16.70 -29.05
CA PHE A 298 0.38 -17.38 -27.80
C PHE A 298 0.17 -16.37 -26.66
N ASP A 299 -1.00 -16.41 -26.02
CA ASP A 299 -1.26 -15.58 -24.85
C ASP A 299 -0.26 -15.90 -23.74
N ILE A 300 0.29 -14.85 -23.12
CA ILE A 300 1.29 -14.96 -22.06
C ILE A 300 0.62 -14.78 -20.69
N ASP A 301 0.73 -15.80 -19.84
CA ASP A 301 0.33 -15.74 -18.43
C ASP A 301 1.58 -15.79 -17.55
N VAL A 302 1.94 -14.65 -16.97
CA VAL A 302 3.09 -14.54 -16.07
C VAL A 302 2.71 -15.05 -14.70
N ARG A 303 3.44 -16.06 -14.20
CA ARG A 303 3.25 -16.64 -12.88
C ARG A 303 4.54 -16.68 -12.09
N GLU A 304 4.41 -16.79 -10.77
CA GLU A 304 5.54 -17.10 -9.92
C GLU A 304 6.06 -18.52 -10.24
N HIS A 305 7.38 -18.71 -10.18
CA HIS A 305 7.94 -20.03 -10.42
C HIS A 305 7.73 -20.94 -9.21
N LEU A 306 8.08 -20.45 -8.02
CA LEU A 306 7.76 -21.10 -6.75
C LEU A 306 6.29 -20.86 -6.37
N LEU A 307 5.54 -21.94 -6.12
CA LEU A 307 4.23 -21.90 -5.48
C LEU A 307 4.42 -21.72 -3.98
N ASP A 308 4.00 -20.56 -3.48
CA ASP A 308 3.95 -20.23 -2.06
C ASP A 308 2.61 -19.56 -1.70
N VAL A 309 1.87 -20.24 -0.82
CA VAL A 309 0.51 -19.90 -0.36
C VAL A 309 -0.46 -19.50 -1.50
N ASP A 310 -0.53 -18.20 -1.84
CA ASP A 310 -1.50 -17.62 -2.78
C ASP A 310 -0.84 -16.86 -3.95
N ASN A 311 0.48 -17.01 -4.14
CA ASN A 311 1.24 -16.25 -5.14
C ASN A 311 1.05 -16.69 -6.61
N ARG A 312 0.05 -17.53 -6.90
CA ARG A 312 -0.22 -18.14 -8.23
C ARG A 312 0.97 -18.92 -8.81
N GLY A 313 1.90 -19.41 -7.99
CA GLY A 313 3.05 -20.15 -8.48
C GLY A 313 2.72 -21.50 -9.08
N ILE A 314 3.65 -22.06 -9.86
CA ILE A 314 3.43 -23.32 -10.60
C ILE A 314 4.10 -24.53 -9.96
N TYR A 315 5.32 -24.38 -9.46
CA TYR A 315 6.12 -25.49 -8.95
C TYR A 315 6.27 -25.38 -7.44
N SER A 316 5.98 -26.47 -6.70
CA SER A 316 6.30 -26.52 -5.27
C SER A 316 7.82 -26.47 -5.07
N ALA A 317 8.28 -26.10 -3.87
CA ALA A 317 9.71 -26.15 -3.53
C ALA A 317 10.30 -27.56 -3.73
N GLY A 318 9.52 -28.61 -3.45
CA GLY A 318 9.92 -30.01 -3.66
C GLY A 318 10.04 -30.40 -5.13
N ASP A 319 9.32 -29.70 -6.02
CA ASP A 319 9.37 -29.88 -7.47
C ASP A 319 10.41 -28.97 -8.16
N GLY A 320 11.25 -28.27 -7.38
CA GLY A 320 12.28 -27.37 -7.90
C GLY A 320 11.82 -25.92 -8.13
N GLY A 321 10.71 -25.51 -7.52
CA GLY A 321 10.27 -24.10 -7.52
C GLY A 321 11.33 -23.15 -6.94
N ASP A 322 11.46 -21.96 -7.52
CA ASP A 322 12.54 -21.00 -7.23
C ASP A 322 11.98 -19.56 -7.20
N ALA A 323 12.10 -18.87 -6.07
CA ALA A 323 11.59 -17.50 -5.88
C ALA A 323 12.36 -16.43 -6.68
N THR A 324 13.52 -16.79 -7.23
CA THR A 324 14.32 -15.92 -8.11
C THR A 324 13.85 -15.94 -9.55
N LYS A 325 12.93 -16.83 -9.92
CA LYS A 325 12.43 -17.01 -11.28
C LYS A 325 10.93 -16.73 -11.42
N LEU A 326 10.48 -16.50 -12.65
CA LEU A 326 9.09 -16.50 -13.05
C LEU A 326 8.84 -17.67 -14.03
N ALA A 327 7.60 -18.14 -14.10
CA ALA A 327 7.14 -19.11 -15.07
C ALA A 327 6.20 -18.41 -16.08
N LEU A 328 6.64 -18.27 -17.31
CA LEU A 328 5.85 -17.70 -18.40
C LEU A 328 5.03 -18.81 -19.07
N GLY A 329 3.73 -18.85 -18.78
CA GLY A 329 2.81 -19.78 -19.44
C GLY A 329 2.41 -19.27 -20.81
N LEU A 330 2.79 -19.98 -21.86
CA LEU A 330 2.46 -19.69 -23.26
C LEU A 330 1.31 -20.58 -23.70
N ALA A 331 0.14 -19.97 -23.93
CA ALA A 331 -1.09 -20.68 -24.30
C ALA A 331 -0.96 -21.40 -25.67
N PRO A 332 -1.86 -22.36 -25.98
CA PRO A 332 -1.87 -23.03 -27.29
C PRO A 332 -2.04 -22.04 -28.46
N GLY A 333 -1.11 -22.10 -29.42
CA GLY A 333 -1.05 -21.16 -30.55
C GLY A 333 -0.46 -21.82 -31.81
N LYS A 334 -0.49 -21.07 -32.92
CA LYS A 334 -0.02 -21.53 -34.23
C LYS A 334 0.76 -20.41 -34.93
N ALA A 335 1.95 -20.73 -35.44
CA ALA A 335 2.83 -19.79 -36.12
C ALA A 335 3.59 -20.44 -37.26
N TYR A 336 4.11 -19.60 -38.17
CA TYR A 336 5.08 -19.98 -39.18
C TYR A 336 6.41 -19.29 -38.89
N VAL A 337 7.47 -20.07 -38.69
CA VAL A 337 8.83 -19.56 -38.43
C VAL A 337 9.77 -20.14 -39.48
N LYS A 338 10.42 -19.27 -40.25
CA LYS A 338 11.13 -19.60 -41.49
C LYS A 338 10.27 -20.39 -42.48
N GLY A 339 8.96 -20.15 -42.45
CA GLY A 339 7.95 -20.84 -43.25
C GLY A 339 7.57 -22.25 -42.77
N TYR A 340 8.18 -22.76 -41.70
CA TYR A 340 7.77 -24.02 -41.08
C TYR A 340 6.57 -23.79 -40.17
N GLU A 341 5.57 -24.65 -40.30
CA GLU A 341 4.37 -24.62 -39.47
C GLU A 341 4.66 -25.16 -38.07
N ILE A 342 4.32 -24.39 -37.05
CA ILE A 342 4.46 -24.78 -35.65
C ILE A 342 3.13 -24.60 -34.96
N GLU A 343 2.59 -25.70 -34.41
CA GLU A 343 1.39 -25.71 -33.61
C GLU A 343 1.69 -26.23 -32.20
N LYS A 344 1.26 -25.48 -31.18
CA LYS A 344 1.30 -25.91 -29.77
C LYS A 344 -0.13 -26.14 -29.29
N ILE A 345 -0.39 -27.35 -28.81
CA ILE A 345 -1.73 -27.79 -28.41
C ILE A 345 -1.99 -27.57 -26.91
N GLY A 346 -0.93 -27.41 -26.11
CA GLY A 346 -1.00 -27.19 -24.66
C GLY A 346 -0.19 -25.99 -24.19
N THR A 347 -0.46 -25.52 -22.97
CA THR A 347 0.31 -24.42 -22.36
C THR A 347 1.73 -24.89 -22.06
N ASN A 348 2.72 -24.14 -22.54
CA ASN A 348 4.13 -24.39 -22.26
C ASN A 348 4.67 -23.35 -21.29
N TYR A 349 5.29 -23.78 -20.19
CA TYR A 349 5.90 -22.87 -19.23
C TYR A 349 7.38 -22.68 -19.56
N VAL A 350 7.80 -21.43 -19.75
CA VAL A 350 9.20 -21.06 -19.94
C VAL A 350 9.69 -20.37 -18.67
N GLU A 351 10.79 -20.87 -18.11
CA GLU A 351 11.42 -20.25 -16.94
C GLU A 351 12.22 -19.00 -17.33
N ILE A 352 12.11 -17.94 -16.52
CA ILE A 352 12.85 -16.69 -16.70
C ILE A 352 13.36 -16.17 -15.36
N ASP A 353 14.61 -15.71 -15.29
CA ASP A 353 15.15 -15.09 -14.08
C ASP A 353 14.45 -13.75 -13.82
N LYS A 354 14.18 -13.41 -12.56
CA LYS A 354 13.76 -12.04 -12.20
C LYS A 354 14.92 -11.05 -12.42
N ALA A 355 14.59 -9.80 -12.74
CA ALA A 355 15.58 -8.72 -12.77
C ALA A 355 16.00 -8.40 -11.32
N ARG A 356 17.19 -8.85 -10.92
CA ARG A 356 17.75 -8.65 -9.57
C ARG A 356 19.15 -8.02 -9.58
N ASP A 357 19.67 -7.68 -10.76
CA ASP A 357 20.90 -6.92 -10.88
C ASP A 357 20.66 -5.52 -10.26
N PHE A 358 21.71 -4.97 -9.67
CA PHE A 358 21.64 -3.71 -8.95
C PHE A 358 22.86 -2.86 -9.28
N ASP A 359 22.71 -1.55 -9.07
CA ASP A 359 23.83 -0.60 -9.10
C ASP A 359 23.96 0.10 -7.75
N THR A 360 25.09 0.76 -7.51
CA THR A 360 25.42 1.41 -6.25
C THR A 360 25.65 2.91 -6.45
N GLU A 361 24.90 3.71 -5.70
CA GLU A 361 25.12 5.14 -5.58
C GLU A 361 25.81 5.46 -4.28
N ASN A 362 26.80 6.35 -4.36
CA ASN A 362 27.64 6.70 -3.24
C ASN A 362 27.56 8.20 -2.99
N ASN A 363 27.44 8.58 -1.74
CA ASN A 363 27.47 9.94 -1.23
C ASN A 363 26.41 10.81 -1.94
N PHE A 364 25.25 10.22 -2.23
CA PHE A 364 24.13 10.92 -2.86
C PHE A 364 23.50 11.87 -1.86
N ARG A 365 23.19 13.09 -2.29
CA ARG A 365 22.64 14.14 -1.44
C ARG A 365 21.13 14.29 -1.65
N THR A 366 20.37 13.96 -0.61
CA THR A 366 18.93 14.21 -0.53
C THR A 366 18.69 15.46 0.28
N ARG A 367 18.04 16.48 -0.29
CA ARG A 367 17.78 17.76 0.38
C ARG A 367 16.66 17.63 1.40
N PHE A 368 16.90 18.00 2.65
CA PHE A 368 15.87 18.16 3.67
C PHE A 368 15.36 19.61 3.67
N ASP A 369 14.32 19.88 2.87
CA ASP A 369 13.80 21.24 2.65
C ASP A 369 12.48 21.54 3.38
N VAL A 370 12.34 21.05 4.62
CA VAL A 370 11.21 21.40 5.49
C VAL A 370 11.22 22.90 5.82
N GLN A 371 10.07 23.56 5.61
CA GLN A 371 9.93 25.00 5.89
C GLN A 371 8.87 25.24 6.97
N ASN A 372 7.57 25.18 6.69
CA ASN A 372 6.48 25.35 7.67
C ASN A 372 6.80 26.06 9.01
N TYR A 373 7.15 27.35 8.93
CA TYR A 373 7.55 28.15 10.09
C TYR A 373 6.81 29.48 10.13
N VAL A 374 6.75 30.08 11.32
CA VAL A 374 6.27 31.44 11.53
C VAL A 374 7.42 32.29 12.09
N ASN A 375 7.52 33.54 11.64
CA ASN A 375 8.48 34.47 12.20
C ASN A 375 7.93 35.04 13.51
N VAL A 376 8.73 35.00 14.57
CA VAL A 376 8.34 35.47 15.90
C VAL A 376 9.33 36.48 16.48
N THR A 377 8.82 37.39 17.30
CA THR A 377 9.54 38.45 18.02
C THR A 377 9.12 38.41 19.49
N ASN A 378 9.62 39.35 20.31
CA ASN A 378 9.29 39.42 21.75
C ASN A 378 9.51 38.09 22.49
N VAL A 379 10.48 37.30 22.02
CA VAL A 379 10.77 35.94 22.49
C VAL A 379 11.21 35.97 23.94
N TYR A 380 10.69 35.08 24.77
CA TYR A 380 11.16 34.78 26.13
C TYR A 380 11.36 33.27 26.25
N GLY A 381 12.57 32.84 26.60
CA GLY A 381 12.97 31.43 26.58
C GLY A 381 13.08 30.87 25.16
N THR A 382 13.13 29.54 25.04
CA THR A 382 13.08 28.82 23.76
C THR A 382 12.11 27.65 23.87
N PRO A 383 11.51 27.20 22.75
CA PRO A 383 10.59 26.07 22.78
C PRO A 383 11.35 24.75 23.01
N ASP A 384 10.64 23.73 23.49
CA ASP A 384 11.19 22.39 23.67
C ASP A 384 10.99 21.59 22.37
N VAL A 385 12.10 21.11 21.80
CA VAL A 385 12.12 20.36 20.53
C VAL A 385 12.60 18.93 20.77
N GLY A 386 13.75 18.78 21.42
CA GLY A 386 14.30 17.48 21.83
C GLY A 386 14.09 17.16 23.30
N TYR A 387 14.25 15.89 23.67
CA TYR A 387 14.15 15.40 25.04
C TYR A 387 15.47 15.55 25.81
N VAL A 388 15.40 16.10 27.02
CA VAL A 388 16.47 16.10 28.02
C VAL A 388 15.83 15.74 29.35
N SER A 389 16.30 14.66 29.97
CA SER A 389 15.69 14.08 31.17
C SER A 389 15.49 15.12 32.27
N GLY A 390 14.22 15.31 32.67
CA GLY A 390 13.82 16.25 33.73
C GLY A 390 13.73 17.73 33.33
N ASP A 391 14.15 18.10 32.12
CA ASP A 391 14.27 19.51 31.71
C ASP A 391 13.47 19.88 30.46
N THR A 392 13.41 19.02 29.46
CA THR A 392 12.69 19.30 28.20
C THR A 392 11.92 18.08 27.70
N GLU A 393 10.83 18.34 27.00
CA GLU A 393 9.97 17.33 26.38
C GLU A 393 10.12 17.38 24.85
N ALA A 394 10.23 16.21 24.20
CA ALA A 394 10.32 16.16 22.75
C ALA A 394 9.03 16.66 22.11
N PHE A 395 9.14 17.57 21.14
CA PHE A 395 8.04 18.13 20.37
C PHE A 395 6.89 18.69 21.24
N LYS A 396 7.24 19.41 22.31
CA LYS A 396 6.25 19.87 23.28
C LYS A 396 5.14 20.71 22.64
N ASN A 397 3.94 20.60 23.19
CA ASN A 397 2.77 21.36 22.76
C ASN A 397 2.99 22.87 22.95
N VAL A 398 2.67 23.65 21.91
CA VAL A 398 2.56 25.11 21.95
C VAL A 398 1.10 25.49 21.74
N ASN A 399 0.63 26.45 22.52
CA ASN A 399 -0.71 27.00 22.43
C ASN A 399 -0.68 28.27 21.56
N LEU A 400 -1.69 28.42 20.71
CA LEU A 400 -1.81 29.54 19.77
C LEU A 400 -2.94 30.46 20.25
N PHE A 401 -2.65 31.75 20.40
CA PHE A 401 -3.58 32.73 20.96
C PHE A 401 -3.91 33.85 19.98
N ASP A 402 -5.13 34.38 20.04
CA ASP A 402 -5.61 35.53 19.25
C ASP A 402 -5.12 36.91 19.78
N THR A 403 -4.39 36.89 20.89
CA THR A 403 -3.98 38.06 21.65
C THR A 403 -2.47 38.03 21.86
N ALA A 404 -1.78 39.13 21.58
CA ALA A 404 -0.33 39.26 21.74
C ALA A 404 0.10 39.23 23.22
N THR A 405 1.39 39.06 23.47
CA THR A 405 1.97 39.05 24.81
C THR A 405 1.83 40.43 25.48
N SER A 406 1.12 40.49 26.61
CA SER A 406 1.02 41.71 27.42
C SER A 406 2.21 41.88 28.38
N VAL A 407 2.65 40.78 28.99
CA VAL A 407 3.82 40.71 29.88
C VAL A 407 4.72 39.60 29.39
N ARG A 408 5.96 39.94 29.01
CA ARG A 408 6.94 39.00 28.46
C ARG A 408 7.18 37.83 29.43
N GLY A 409 7.14 36.61 28.92
CA GLY A 409 7.25 35.36 29.70
C GLY A 409 5.96 34.89 30.36
N THR A 410 4.85 35.62 30.18
CA THR A 410 3.51 35.22 30.64
C THR A 410 2.65 34.81 29.45
N GLN A 411 2.29 33.53 29.40
CA GLN A 411 1.34 33.01 28.42
C GLN A 411 -0.08 33.52 28.75
N GLN A 412 -0.88 33.77 27.73
CA GLN A 412 -2.31 34.06 27.91
C GLN A 412 -3.03 32.89 28.61
N SER A 413 -4.02 33.20 29.46
CA SER A 413 -4.76 32.16 30.18
C SER A 413 -5.47 31.23 29.19
N THR A 414 -5.19 29.93 29.27
CA THR A 414 -5.81 28.90 28.43
C THR A 414 -7.26 28.63 28.83
N THR A 415 -7.63 28.95 30.06
CA THR A 415 -8.98 28.78 30.62
C THR A 415 -9.48 30.10 31.20
N GLY A 416 -10.78 30.34 31.15
CA GLY A 416 -11.43 31.51 31.76
C GLY A 416 -12.21 32.38 30.78
N VAL A 417 -12.42 33.64 31.18
CA VAL A 417 -13.55 34.47 30.75
C VAL A 417 -13.44 35.03 29.32
N ASN A 418 -12.37 34.77 28.57
CA ASN A 418 -12.21 35.22 27.18
C ASN A 418 -11.76 34.14 26.18
N VAL A 419 -11.40 32.94 26.63
CA VAL A 419 -10.84 31.81 25.84
C VAL A 419 -9.99 32.30 24.65
N PRO A 420 -8.86 32.98 24.90
CA PRO A 420 -8.02 33.55 23.83
C PRO A 420 -7.27 32.46 23.03
N GLN A 421 -7.25 31.22 23.51
CA GLN A 421 -6.61 30.12 22.81
C GLN A 421 -7.46 29.70 21.61
N ILE A 422 -6.91 29.89 20.41
CA ILE A 422 -7.59 29.62 19.12
C ILE A 422 -7.03 28.40 18.40
N GLY A 423 -5.97 27.80 18.94
CA GLY A 423 -5.40 26.58 18.39
C GLY A 423 -4.22 26.08 19.22
N ARG A 424 -3.54 25.10 18.65
CA ARG A 424 -2.35 24.47 19.21
C ARG A 424 -1.50 23.85 18.11
N ALA A 425 -0.24 23.59 18.42
CA ALA A 425 0.71 22.96 17.52
C ALA A 425 1.83 22.27 18.31
N LYS A 426 2.73 21.58 17.62
CA LYS A 426 3.95 21.01 18.19
C LYS A 426 5.17 21.79 17.68
N SER A 427 6.14 21.99 18.57
CA SER A 427 7.39 22.68 18.21
C SER A 427 8.37 21.73 17.54
N ARG A 428 8.76 22.00 16.28
CA ARG A 428 9.75 21.22 15.54
C ARG A 428 11.14 21.84 15.56
N GLY A 429 11.25 23.15 15.68
CA GLY A 429 12.54 23.81 15.51
C GLY A 429 12.49 25.30 15.77
N PHE A 430 13.66 25.86 16.05
CA PHE A 430 13.80 27.27 16.38
C PHE A 430 15.19 27.75 15.95
N GLU A 431 15.24 28.80 15.12
CA GLU A 431 16.50 29.40 14.67
C GLU A 431 16.39 30.92 14.58
N LEU A 432 17.51 31.61 14.79
CA LEU A 432 17.59 33.06 14.57
C LEU A 432 17.44 33.35 13.06
N ASN A 433 16.53 34.25 12.72
CA ASN A 433 16.37 34.73 11.34
C ASN A 433 17.15 36.04 11.13
N ASN A 434 16.93 37.00 12.02
CA ASN A 434 17.55 38.32 11.96
C ASN A 434 17.58 38.96 13.36
N GLY A 435 18.65 39.67 13.69
CA GLY A 435 18.77 40.37 14.96
C GLY A 435 20.19 40.83 15.23
N VAL A 436 20.34 41.86 16.05
CA VAL A 436 21.64 42.35 16.51
C VAL A 436 21.68 42.19 18.02
N ALA A 437 22.65 41.42 18.52
CA ALA A 437 22.82 41.24 19.95
C ALA A 437 23.31 42.55 20.61
N SER A 438 22.81 42.82 21.82
CA SER A 438 23.34 43.85 22.70
C SER A 438 23.84 43.18 23.97
N SER A 439 25.09 43.46 24.36
CA SER A 439 25.75 42.78 25.50
C SER A 439 25.66 41.25 25.43
N PHE A 440 25.84 40.68 24.24
CA PHE A 440 25.74 39.24 23.94
C PHE A 440 24.35 38.63 24.24
N ILE A 441 23.29 39.43 24.18
CA ILE A 441 21.91 39.00 24.38
C ILE A 441 21.09 39.38 23.14
N PHE A 442 20.31 38.45 22.59
CA PHE A 442 19.38 38.70 21.49
C PHE A 442 17.95 38.98 21.95
N ALA A 443 17.55 38.42 23.09
CA ALA A 443 16.21 38.64 23.63
C ALA A 443 16.25 38.90 25.14
N SER A 444 15.78 40.08 25.55
CA SER A 444 15.65 40.50 26.95
C SER A 444 14.45 41.43 27.13
N SER A 445 14.18 41.90 28.34
CA SER A 445 13.17 42.93 28.58
C SER A 445 13.47 44.28 27.89
N SER A 446 14.73 44.51 27.51
CA SER A 446 15.18 45.73 26.81
C SER A 446 15.48 45.52 25.33
N LEU A 447 15.40 44.29 24.82
CA LEU A 447 15.63 43.94 23.42
C LEU A 447 14.65 42.85 22.99
N THR A 448 13.58 43.26 22.30
CA THR A 448 12.47 42.38 21.87
C THR A 448 12.35 42.26 20.34
N SER A 449 13.22 42.94 19.59
CA SER A 449 13.14 43.08 18.14
C SER A 449 13.81 41.95 17.34
N ALA A 450 14.58 41.06 17.98
CA ALA A 450 15.16 39.91 17.31
C ALA A 450 14.06 38.99 16.76
N VAL A 451 14.21 38.59 15.49
CA VAL A 451 13.28 37.77 14.74
C VAL A 451 13.80 36.35 14.64
N TYR A 452 12.97 35.38 15.02
CA TYR A 452 13.28 33.96 14.98
C TYR A 452 12.27 33.24 14.09
N LYS A 453 12.70 32.16 13.43
CA LYS A 453 11.77 31.22 12.81
C LYS A 453 11.39 30.16 13.83
N HIS A 454 10.09 30.03 14.10
CA HIS A 454 9.54 28.93 14.87
C HIS A 454 8.88 27.94 13.92
N TYR A 455 9.52 26.79 13.76
CA TYR A 455 9.03 25.69 12.94
C TYR A 455 7.97 24.92 13.72
N LEU A 456 6.77 24.83 13.16
CA LEU A 456 5.62 24.19 13.78
C LEU A 456 5.17 22.99 12.96
N PHE A 457 4.53 22.03 13.59
CA PHE A 457 3.80 20.95 12.91
C PHE A 457 2.60 20.53 13.75
N ASP A 458 1.72 19.69 13.18
CA ASP A 458 0.48 19.28 13.86
C ASP A 458 -0.37 20.48 14.32
N ILE A 459 -0.53 21.46 13.42
CA ILE A 459 -1.26 22.69 13.72
C ILE A 459 -2.75 22.37 13.66
N GLU A 460 -3.42 22.47 14.81
CA GLU A 460 -4.86 22.31 14.95
C GLU A 460 -5.48 23.64 15.37
N MET A 461 -6.28 24.23 14.47
CA MET A 461 -7.08 25.43 14.77
C MET A 461 -8.45 25.04 15.32
N PHE A 462 -8.96 25.86 16.24
CA PHE A 462 -10.25 25.64 16.90
C PHE A 462 -11.38 26.44 16.28
N THR A 463 -12.60 26.02 16.59
CA THR A 463 -13.82 26.79 16.37
C THR A 463 -14.48 27.04 17.72
N HIS A 464 -14.79 28.29 18.01
CA HIS A 464 -15.52 28.68 19.21
C HIS A 464 -17.00 28.85 18.85
N LEU A 465 -17.87 28.13 19.56
CA LEU A 465 -19.30 28.32 19.53
C LEU A 465 -19.69 29.15 20.76
N ASN A 466 -20.09 30.38 20.52
CA ASN A 466 -20.62 31.26 21.54
C ASN A 466 -22.08 30.89 21.76
N VAL A 467 -22.43 30.49 22.97
CA VAL A 467 -23.75 29.96 23.33
C VAL A 467 -24.38 30.85 24.40
N THR A 468 -25.70 31.01 24.31
CA THR A 468 -26.46 31.94 25.17
C THR A 468 -26.52 31.50 26.64
N THR A 469 -26.27 30.21 26.90
CA THR A 469 -26.25 29.58 28.22
C THR A 469 -24.90 28.92 28.48
N ALA A 470 -24.76 28.23 29.62
CA ALA A 470 -23.52 27.57 30.04
C ALA A 470 -23.64 26.02 30.05
N PRO A 471 -23.89 25.36 28.91
CA PRO A 471 -24.00 23.90 28.86
C PRO A 471 -22.65 23.23 29.15
N SER A 472 -22.66 22.20 30.01
CA SER A 472 -21.45 21.43 30.37
C SER A 472 -21.37 20.15 29.55
N PHE A 473 -20.66 20.21 28.43
CA PHE A 473 -20.36 19.04 27.61
C PHE A 473 -19.20 18.22 28.19
N THR A 474 -19.17 16.93 27.87
CA THR A 474 -18.07 16.02 28.18
C THR A 474 -16.89 16.30 27.26
N ASN A 475 -15.67 16.43 27.80
CA ASN A 475 -14.47 16.59 27.00
C ASN A 475 -14.31 15.43 26.00
N GLY A 476 -14.08 15.76 24.74
CA GLY A 476 -13.89 14.80 23.64
C GLY A 476 -15.16 14.25 23.03
N GLU A 477 -16.33 14.63 23.53
CA GLU A 477 -17.56 14.19 22.90
C GLU A 477 -17.80 14.92 21.56
N LYS A 478 -18.47 14.23 20.65
CA LYS A 478 -18.95 14.80 19.39
C LYS A 478 -20.16 15.68 19.69
N VAL A 479 -20.11 16.94 19.27
CA VAL A 479 -21.25 17.87 19.29
C VAL A 479 -21.74 18.09 17.87
N THR A 480 -23.04 17.97 17.64
CA THR A 480 -23.67 18.08 16.32
C THR A 480 -24.71 19.19 16.29
N GLY A 481 -24.70 20.02 15.23
CA GLY A 481 -25.70 21.04 14.96
C GLY A 481 -26.99 20.43 14.44
N GLY A 482 -28.12 20.77 15.05
CA GLY A 482 -29.42 20.18 14.74
C GLY A 482 -29.97 20.58 13.37
N THR A 483 -29.62 21.77 12.85
CA THR A 483 -30.06 22.23 11.54
C THR A 483 -28.97 22.04 10.49
N SER A 484 -27.72 22.39 10.83
CA SER A 484 -26.59 22.31 9.89
C SER A 484 -26.08 20.89 9.65
N GLY A 485 -26.26 19.98 10.61
CA GLY A 485 -25.59 18.68 10.62
C GLY A 485 -24.07 18.77 10.80
N ALA A 486 -23.52 19.98 10.97
CA ALA A 486 -22.10 20.18 11.24
C ALA A 486 -21.73 19.55 12.58
N TYR A 487 -20.51 19.05 12.71
CA TYR A 487 -20.06 18.46 13.96
C TYR A 487 -18.59 18.75 14.24
N GLY A 488 -18.22 18.71 15.51
CA GLY A 488 -16.83 18.80 15.99
C GLY A 488 -16.69 18.14 17.36
N TYR A 489 -15.48 18.17 17.93
CA TYR A 489 -15.21 17.53 19.20
C TYR A 489 -14.81 18.53 20.29
N VAL A 490 -15.44 18.40 21.46
CA VAL A 490 -15.33 19.34 22.57
C VAL A 490 -13.94 19.29 23.19
N GLN A 491 -13.32 20.46 23.33
CA GLN A 491 -12.06 20.65 24.04
C GLN A 491 -12.30 21.01 25.50
N SER A 492 -11.35 20.64 26.36
CA SER A 492 -11.34 20.99 27.79
C SER A 492 -11.23 22.50 28.08
N LEU A 493 -10.95 23.29 27.05
CA LEU A 493 -10.89 24.76 27.08
C LEU A 493 -12.28 25.43 27.11
N THR A 494 -13.34 24.65 26.86
CA THR A 494 -14.73 25.12 26.94
C THR A 494 -14.99 25.78 28.29
N SER A 495 -15.54 27.00 28.27
CA SER A 495 -15.66 27.81 29.48
C SER A 495 -17.00 28.53 29.57
N THR A 496 -17.32 28.97 30.80
CA THR A 496 -18.47 29.82 31.08
C THR A 496 -17.96 31.17 31.57
N LYS A 497 -18.41 32.24 30.91
CA LYS A 497 -18.28 33.61 31.38
C LYS A 497 -19.45 33.93 32.30
N SER A 498 -19.15 34.41 33.49
CA SER A 498 -20.16 34.77 34.48
C SER A 498 -19.76 36.07 35.16
N ALA A 499 -20.70 37.02 35.28
CA ALA A 499 -20.50 38.23 36.05
C ALA A 499 -21.64 38.40 37.06
N THR A 500 -21.28 38.72 38.30
CA THR A 500 -22.25 39.04 39.34
C THR A 500 -22.81 40.43 39.09
N ILE A 501 -24.13 40.54 39.05
CA ILE A 501 -24.84 41.81 38.91
C ILE A 501 -24.93 42.44 40.30
N THR A 502 -24.53 43.69 40.41
CA THR A 502 -24.62 44.48 41.66
C THR A 502 -25.59 45.65 41.55
N GLY A 503 -26.08 45.96 40.35
CA GLY A 503 -27.09 46.97 40.11
C GLY A 503 -27.67 46.90 38.70
N VAL A 504 -28.91 47.34 38.53
CA VAL A 504 -29.51 47.61 37.21
C VAL A 504 -30.26 48.94 37.28
N SER A 505 -30.00 49.85 36.35
CA SER A 505 -30.70 51.14 36.28
C SER A 505 -32.12 50.98 35.74
N GLN A 506 -33.05 51.86 36.14
CA GLN A 506 -34.35 52.04 35.49
C GLN A 506 -34.19 53.08 34.37
N ALA A 507 -33.77 52.64 33.19
CA ALA A 507 -33.46 53.51 32.05
C ALA A 507 -33.77 52.83 30.70
N ASN A 508 -33.60 53.58 29.60
CA ASN A 508 -33.73 53.10 28.23
C ASN A 508 -32.46 53.46 27.41
N PRO A 509 -31.51 52.52 27.21
CA PRO A 509 -31.55 51.13 27.67
C PRO A 509 -31.24 50.99 29.17
N GLY A 510 -31.65 49.88 29.77
CA GLY A 510 -31.21 49.50 31.12
C GLY A 510 -29.71 49.23 31.16
N VAL A 511 -29.03 49.74 32.20
CA VAL A 511 -27.58 49.58 32.40
C VAL A 511 -27.34 48.63 33.56
N VAL A 512 -26.68 47.51 33.29
CA VAL A 512 -26.24 46.54 34.29
C VAL A 512 -24.89 46.98 34.84
N THR A 513 -24.77 47.02 36.17
CA THR A 513 -23.49 47.17 36.88
C THR A 513 -22.98 45.78 37.26
N ALA A 514 -21.81 45.43 36.75
CA ALA A 514 -21.11 44.18 37.03
C ALA A 514 -19.60 44.43 37.02
N THR A 515 -18.99 44.50 38.21
CA THR A 515 -17.59 44.90 38.38
C THR A 515 -16.64 43.94 37.65
N ALA A 516 -15.69 44.50 36.89
CA ALA A 516 -14.65 43.76 36.16
C ALA A 516 -15.19 42.61 35.28
N HIS A 517 -16.38 42.76 34.69
CA HIS A 517 -16.87 41.81 33.71
C HIS A 517 -15.97 41.81 32.46
N THR A 518 -15.97 40.71 31.71
CA THR A 518 -15.19 40.61 30.45
C THR A 518 -16.08 40.34 29.23
N PHE A 519 -17.37 40.69 29.33
CA PHE A 519 -18.26 40.63 28.17
C PHE A 519 -17.83 41.61 27.10
N LYS A 520 -17.93 41.18 25.84
CA LYS A 520 -17.62 41.98 24.65
C LYS A 520 -18.89 42.46 23.97
N GLU A 521 -18.75 43.51 23.15
CA GLU A 521 -19.81 44.04 22.31
C GLU A 521 -20.44 42.90 21.48
N GLY A 522 -21.78 42.81 21.45
CA GLY A 522 -22.51 41.82 20.67
C GLY A 522 -22.63 40.42 21.31
N GLN A 523 -21.99 40.16 22.45
CA GLN A 523 -22.19 38.89 23.18
C GLN A 523 -23.58 38.82 23.80
N GLN A 524 -24.22 37.66 23.69
CA GLN A 524 -25.53 37.42 24.28
C GLN A 524 -25.39 36.74 25.65
N VAL A 525 -25.94 37.36 26.70
CA VAL A 525 -25.91 36.88 28.08
C VAL A 525 -27.30 36.47 28.55
N THR A 526 -27.40 35.37 29.29
CA THR A 526 -28.61 35.02 30.05
C THR A 526 -28.52 35.59 31.45
N ILE A 527 -29.54 36.34 31.88
CA ILE A 527 -29.62 36.87 33.24
C ILE A 527 -30.47 35.95 34.11
N SER A 528 -30.02 35.66 35.32
CA SER A 528 -30.76 34.85 36.30
C SER A 528 -30.50 35.33 37.73
N GLY A 529 -31.43 35.06 38.65
CA GLY A 529 -31.25 35.32 40.09
C GLY A 529 -31.34 36.77 40.55
N VAL A 530 -31.80 37.70 39.71
CA VAL A 530 -32.04 39.11 40.11
C VAL A 530 -33.25 39.17 41.04
N THR A 531 -33.11 39.83 42.18
CA THR A 531 -34.21 40.13 43.12
C THR A 531 -34.63 41.59 42.98
N GLY A 532 -35.93 41.87 43.08
CA GLY A 532 -36.50 43.19 42.77
C GLY A 532 -36.88 43.29 41.29
N MET A 533 -35.90 43.44 40.39
CA MET A 533 -36.11 43.55 38.93
C MET A 533 -36.21 42.17 38.24
N THR A 534 -37.18 41.34 38.65
CA THR A 534 -37.27 39.93 38.24
C THR A 534 -37.65 39.71 36.78
N GLN A 535 -38.15 40.73 36.09
CA GLN A 535 -38.48 40.71 34.65
C GLN A 535 -37.26 40.36 33.77
N LEU A 536 -36.04 40.56 34.29
CA LEU A 536 -34.81 40.22 33.60
C LEU A 536 -34.46 38.73 33.64
N ASN A 537 -34.99 37.98 34.60
CA ASN A 537 -34.59 36.60 34.82
C ASN A 537 -35.11 35.67 33.71
N GLY A 538 -34.23 34.79 33.20
CA GLY A 538 -34.57 33.76 32.21
C GLY A 538 -34.52 34.24 30.75
N ASN A 539 -34.23 35.52 30.52
CA ASN A 539 -34.14 36.10 29.18
C ASN A 539 -32.68 36.22 28.72
N VAL A 540 -32.50 36.25 27.39
CA VAL A 540 -31.22 36.47 26.72
C VAL A 540 -31.16 37.92 26.26
N TYR A 541 -30.06 38.61 26.56
CA TYR A 541 -29.82 40.00 26.19
C TYR A 541 -28.49 40.15 25.46
N THR A 542 -28.43 41.05 24.48
CA THR A 542 -27.19 41.42 23.81
C THR A 542 -26.48 42.52 24.59
N VAL A 543 -25.21 42.30 24.91
CA VAL A 543 -24.31 43.25 25.57
C VAL A 543 -23.93 44.36 24.57
N ARG A 544 -24.15 45.61 24.98
CA ARG A 544 -23.82 46.81 24.21
C ARG A 544 -23.07 47.81 25.08
N ASN A 545 -22.15 48.57 24.47
CA ASN A 545 -21.32 49.59 25.13
C ASN A 545 -20.66 49.07 26.43
N PRO A 546 -19.97 47.91 26.41
CA PRO A 546 -19.34 47.37 27.61
C PRO A 546 -18.22 48.30 28.08
N ALA A 547 -18.35 48.79 29.31
CA ALA A 547 -17.29 49.42 30.07
C ALA A 547 -16.66 48.42 31.05
N THR A 548 -15.60 48.79 31.76
CA THR A 548 -14.93 47.90 32.74
C THR A 548 -15.87 47.32 33.80
N ASN A 549 -16.95 48.03 34.15
CA ASN A 549 -17.84 47.67 35.27
C ASN A 549 -19.33 47.69 34.91
N SER A 550 -19.70 47.90 33.64
CA SER A 550 -21.10 48.04 33.25
C SER A 550 -21.34 47.79 31.78
N PHE A 551 -22.56 47.38 31.42
CA PHE A 551 -23.00 47.24 30.04
C PHE A 551 -24.49 47.57 29.88
N GLU A 552 -24.90 47.93 28.67
CA GLU A 552 -26.30 48.21 28.31
C GLU A 552 -27.01 46.94 27.81
N LEU A 553 -28.31 46.83 28.10
CA LEU A 553 -29.17 45.72 27.66
C LEU A 553 -29.91 46.03 26.37
N TYR A 554 -29.70 45.17 25.36
CA TYR A 554 -30.44 45.18 24.10
C TYR A 554 -31.07 43.80 23.86
N ASP A 555 -32.06 43.75 22.98
CA ASP A 555 -32.70 42.51 22.53
C ASP A 555 -31.71 41.65 21.72
N ILE A 556 -32.12 40.45 21.34
CA ILE A 556 -31.31 39.46 20.60
C ILE A 556 -30.84 39.94 19.22
N ASP A 557 -31.41 41.02 18.69
CA ASP A 557 -30.98 41.67 17.45
C ASP A 557 -29.74 42.57 17.64
N GLY A 558 -29.42 42.95 18.88
CA GLY A 558 -28.35 43.88 19.22
C GLY A 558 -28.60 45.34 18.84
N LEU A 559 -29.82 45.68 18.42
CA LEU A 559 -30.23 47.01 17.93
C LEU A 559 -31.37 47.61 18.75
N THR A 560 -32.27 46.77 19.25
CA THR A 560 -33.43 47.21 20.03
C THR A 560 -33.06 47.33 21.51
N LYS A 561 -33.17 48.54 22.07
CA LYS A 561 -32.90 48.82 23.49
C LYS A 561 -33.92 48.15 24.41
N ILE A 562 -33.48 47.61 25.54
CA ILE A 562 -34.38 47.13 26.59
C ILE A 562 -34.73 48.29 27.53
N ASP A 563 -35.97 48.75 27.48
CA ASP A 563 -36.50 49.77 28.39
C ASP A 563 -36.86 49.14 29.75
N THR A 564 -36.08 49.48 30.77
CA THR A 564 -36.25 48.99 32.15
C THR A 564 -36.96 49.99 33.05
N SER A 565 -37.38 51.15 32.53
CA SER A 565 -38.02 52.22 33.33
C SER A 565 -39.32 51.77 34.00
N GLY A 566 -40.06 50.86 33.36
CA GLY A 566 -41.29 50.26 33.90
C GLY A 566 -41.08 49.01 34.77
N PHE A 567 -39.84 48.54 34.94
CA PHE A 567 -39.56 47.36 35.76
C PHE A 567 -39.51 47.72 37.25
N THR A 568 -39.64 46.72 38.11
CA THR A 568 -39.47 46.89 39.56
C THR A 568 -38.00 47.24 39.89
N LEU A 569 -37.79 48.03 40.95
CA LEU A 569 -36.45 48.45 41.37
C LEU A 569 -35.57 47.23 41.65
N TYR A 570 -34.31 47.28 41.18
CA TYR A 570 -33.30 46.30 41.54
C TYR A 570 -33.05 46.33 43.06
N SER A 571 -33.02 45.16 43.69
CA SER A 571 -32.72 45.03 45.12
C SER A 571 -31.35 44.41 45.36
N SER A 572 -31.10 43.21 44.83
CA SER A 572 -29.87 42.45 45.04
C SER A 572 -29.79 41.24 44.11
N GLY A 573 -28.61 40.61 44.06
CA GLY A 573 -28.38 39.36 43.35
C GLY A 573 -28.36 39.53 41.84
N GLY A 574 -28.35 38.41 41.14
CA GLY A 574 -28.27 38.40 39.68
C GLY A 574 -26.92 37.96 39.16
N THR A 575 -26.96 37.15 38.12
CA THR A 575 -25.78 36.70 37.38
C THR A 575 -26.08 36.79 35.90
N ALA A 576 -25.20 37.43 35.15
CA ALA A 576 -25.17 37.35 33.70
C ALA A 576 -24.20 36.25 33.28
N THR A 577 -24.65 35.31 32.43
CA THR A 577 -23.84 34.16 32.00
C THR A 577 -23.80 34.02 30.48
N HIS A 578 -22.65 33.59 29.95
CA HIS A 578 -22.42 33.29 28.54
C HIS A 578 -21.47 32.09 28.42
N GLY A 579 -21.72 31.15 27.51
CA GLY A 579 -20.84 30.00 27.32
C GLY A 579 -20.01 30.09 26.04
N VAL A 580 -18.80 29.53 26.06
CA VAL A 580 -17.94 29.37 24.90
C VAL A 580 -17.55 27.91 24.80
N ILE A 581 -18.07 27.21 23.78
CA ILE A 581 -17.73 25.82 23.50
C ILE A 581 -16.60 25.79 22.48
N VAL A 582 -15.48 25.20 22.85
CA VAL A 582 -14.31 25.09 21.97
C VAL A 582 -14.33 23.74 21.29
N LEU A 583 -14.35 23.73 19.97
CA LEU A 583 -14.34 22.52 19.15
C LEU A 583 -13.06 22.43 18.32
N ASN A 584 -12.54 21.23 18.16
CA ASN A 584 -11.56 20.91 17.11
C ASN A 584 -12.16 19.94 16.08
N ASN A 585 -11.45 19.74 14.96
CA ASN A 585 -11.82 18.81 13.89
C ASN A 585 -13.26 19.00 13.40
N VAL A 586 -13.66 20.26 13.22
CA VAL A 586 -15.01 20.61 12.77
C VAL A 586 -15.20 20.23 11.30
N ILE A 587 -16.29 19.51 11.02
CA ILE A 587 -16.73 19.15 9.68
C ILE A 587 -18.08 19.82 9.42
N GLY A 588 -18.19 20.51 8.28
CA GLY A 588 -19.33 21.36 7.96
C GLY A 588 -19.24 22.73 8.64
N THR A 589 -20.32 23.50 8.59
CA THR A 589 -20.38 24.85 9.16
C THR A 589 -21.61 24.96 10.06
N PHE A 590 -21.40 25.21 11.34
CA PHE A 590 -22.48 25.48 12.28
C PHE A 590 -23.20 26.78 11.91
N SER A 591 -24.49 26.86 12.23
CA SER A 591 -25.36 28.01 11.98
C SER A 591 -25.65 28.76 13.27
N ALA A 592 -25.54 30.09 13.24
CA ALA A 592 -25.93 30.93 14.37
C ALA A 592 -27.41 30.73 14.73
N GLY A 593 -27.74 30.70 16.03
CA GLY A 593 -29.10 30.43 16.51
C GLY A 593 -29.52 28.96 16.55
N GLU A 594 -28.72 28.02 16.04
CA GLU A 594 -29.10 26.61 16.04
C GLU A 594 -28.89 25.92 17.40
N THR A 595 -29.63 24.83 17.62
CA THR A 595 -29.41 23.94 18.77
C THR A 595 -28.29 22.94 18.46
N ILE A 596 -27.32 22.83 19.35
CA ILE A 596 -26.25 21.83 19.31
C ILE A 596 -26.51 20.75 20.36
N THR A 597 -26.17 19.50 20.06
CA THR A 597 -26.39 18.34 20.95
C THR A 597 -25.12 17.51 21.10
N GLY A 598 -24.76 17.18 22.35
CA GLY A 598 -23.64 16.29 22.67
C GLY A 598 -24.03 14.82 22.53
N ALA A 599 -23.20 14.04 21.84
CA ALA A 599 -23.49 12.63 21.56
C ALA A 599 -23.40 11.72 22.80
N THR A 600 -22.57 12.08 23.79
CA THR A 600 -22.38 11.27 25.01
C THR A 600 -23.22 11.81 26.15
N SER A 601 -23.18 13.12 26.39
CA SER A 601 -23.88 13.78 27.49
C SER A 601 -25.37 13.98 27.22
N SER A 602 -25.80 13.96 25.96
CA SER A 602 -27.14 14.39 25.52
C SER A 602 -27.49 15.83 25.92
N VAL A 603 -26.52 16.63 26.37
CA VAL A 603 -26.71 18.04 26.71
C VAL A 603 -26.96 18.84 25.44
N THR A 604 -27.86 19.81 25.51
CA THR A 604 -28.14 20.75 24.42
C THR A 604 -27.69 22.16 24.76
N GLY A 605 -27.18 22.89 23.76
CA GLY A 605 -26.90 24.32 23.84
C GLY A 605 -27.49 25.06 22.64
N VAL A 606 -27.70 26.36 22.75
CA VAL A 606 -28.13 27.21 21.63
C VAL A 606 -27.00 28.16 21.29
N ILE A 607 -26.52 28.11 20.05
CA ILE A 607 -25.54 29.06 19.53
C ILE A 607 -26.22 30.43 19.50
N GLN A 608 -25.56 31.47 19.99
CA GLN A 608 -26.11 32.83 19.91
C GLN A 608 -26.31 33.26 18.46
N ARG A 609 -27.17 34.27 18.26
CA ARG A 609 -27.30 34.90 16.94
C ARG A 609 -26.09 35.80 16.66
N ASN A 610 -25.79 36.02 15.38
CA ASN A 610 -24.81 37.05 15.02
C ASN A 610 -25.42 38.42 15.34
N ALA A 611 -24.75 39.21 16.17
CA ALA A 611 -25.21 40.53 16.60
C ALA A 611 -24.03 41.49 16.70
N VAL A 612 -24.17 42.68 16.11
CA VAL A 612 -23.16 43.75 16.17
C VAL A 612 -21.74 43.30 15.78
N GLY A 613 -21.61 42.55 14.68
CA GLY A 613 -20.31 42.06 14.20
C GLY A 613 -19.69 40.95 15.06
N PHE A 614 -20.32 40.55 16.17
CA PHE A 614 -19.93 39.38 16.94
C PHE A 614 -20.69 38.14 16.46
N ASN A 615 -19.95 37.13 16.01
CA ASN A 615 -20.54 35.93 15.42
C ASN A 615 -20.80 34.84 16.48
N GLY A 616 -21.90 34.12 16.34
CA GLY A 616 -22.19 32.95 17.17
C GLY A 616 -21.21 31.81 16.94
N VAL A 617 -20.73 31.66 15.70
CA VAL A 617 -19.74 30.67 15.29
C VAL A 617 -18.47 31.40 14.84
N GLN A 618 -17.34 31.08 15.46
CA GLN A 618 -16.04 31.67 15.14
C GLN A 618 -15.04 30.56 14.83
N SER A 619 -14.78 30.31 13.55
CA SER A 619 -13.70 29.42 13.12
C SER A 619 -12.43 30.23 12.88
N PHE A 620 -11.33 29.79 13.50
CA PHE A 620 -10.06 30.52 13.44
C PHE A 620 -9.11 29.94 12.40
N ASN A 621 -8.31 30.82 11.81
CA ASN A 621 -7.21 30.47 10.93
C ASN A 621 -5.87 30.88 11.56
N PHE A 622 -4.77 30.29 11.09
CA PHE A 622 -3.45 30.55 11.66
C PHE A 622 -3.03 32.03 11.57
N ASN A 623 -3.54 32.77 10.59
CA ASN A 623 -3.24 34.19 10.41
C ASN A 623 -3.76 35.10 11.54
N GLN A 624 -4.66 34.59 12.39
CA GLN A 624 -5.17 35.27 13.58
C GLN A 624 -4.34 35.01 14.84
N VAL A 625 -3.33 34.13 14.77
CA VAL A 625 -2.42 33.86 15.89
C VAL A 625 -1.54 35.08 16.11
N LYS A 626 -1.46 35.56 17.36
CA LYS A 626 -0.66 36.71 17.79
C LYS A 626 0.40 36.35 18.82
N GLN A 627 0.08 35.45 19.75
CA GLN A 627 1.04 34.89 20.70
C GLN A 627 1.14 33.37 20.50
N ILE A 628 2.36 32.86 20.59
CA ILE A 628 2.66 31.44 20.77
C ILE A 628 3.21 31.26 22.18
N GLY A 629 2.60 30.35 22.95
CA GLY A 629 2.96 30.11 24.33
C GLY A 629 3.15 28.62 24.65
N MET A 630 4.17 28.29 25.42
CA MET A 630 4.44 26.94 25.88
C MET A 630 4.74 26.97 27.37
N SER A 631 3.92 26.26 28.14
CA SER A 631 4.12 26.08 29.57
C SER A 631 5.46 25.38 29.86
N GLY A 632 6.19 25.88 30.86
CA GLY A 632 7.49 25.33 31.24
C GLY A 632 8.15 26.18 32.32
N SER A 633 9.35 25.76 32.73
CA SER A 633 10.19 26.50 33.67
C SER A 633 11.57 26.76 33.05
N PRO A 634 11.81 27.94 32.47
CA PRO A 634 10.90 29.07 32.32
C PRO A 634 9.86 28.79 31.23
N THR A 635 8.74 29.51 31.28
CA THR A 635 7.72 29.47 30.23
C THR A 635 8.32 30.01 28.93
N TYR A 636 7.87 29.52 27.78
CA TYR A 636 8.21 30.14 26.49
C TYR A 636 7.04 30.97 25.99
N THR A 637 7.31 32.21 25.58
CA THR A 637 6.35 33.08 24.91
C THR A 637 7.02 33.80 23.76
N ALA A 638 6.32 33.94 22.64
CA ALA A 638 6.75 34.81 21.54
C ALA A 638 5.53 35.37 20.81
N ASP A 639 5.70 36.53 20.17
CA ASP A 639 4.67 37.15 19.36
C ASP A 639 4.95 36.93 17.89
N THR A 640 3.94 36.52 17.12
CA THR A 640 4.06 36.36 15.68
C THR A 640 4.28 37.71 15.01
N SER A 641 5.27 37.80 14.14
CA SER A 641 5.54 39.02 13.38
C SER A 641 4.47 39.22 12.32
N THR A 642 3.81 40.38 12.35
CA THR A 642 2.82 40.80 11.35
C THR A 642 3.33 41.92 10.45
N ASP A 643 4.63 42.27 10.55
CA ASP A 643 5.27 43.28 9.73
C ASP A 643 5.25 42.91 8.23
N VAL A 644 5.39 43.91 7.35
CA VAL A 644 5.39 43.78 5.89
C VAL A 644 6.44 42.79 5.38
N ASN A 645 7.55 42.58 6.11
CA ASN A 645 8.60 41.65 5.69
C ASN A 645 8.29 40.18 6.01
N TYR A 646 7.43 39.92 7.01
CA TYR A 646 7.31 38.58 7.61
C TYR A 646 5.88 38.07 7.75
N GLY A 647 4.88 38.96 7.77
CA GLY A 647 3.45 38.68 7.85
C GLY A 647 2.73 38.81 6.50
N ASP A 648 1.41 38.63 6.52
CA ASP A 648 0.53 38.93 5.38
C ASP A 648 0.06 40.38 5.47
N SER A 649 0.43 41.19 4.48
CA SER A 649 0.07 42.62 4.42
C SER A 649 -0.78 42.89 3.18
N TYR A 650 -1.94 43.51 3.39
CA TYR A 650 -2.92 43.76 2.34
C TYR A 650 -3.48 45.18 2.46
N GLN A 651 -3.32 45.99 1.41
CA GLN A 651 -3.93 47.32 1.37
C GLN A 651 -5.43 47.19 1.12
N LEU A 652 -6.24 47.77 2.01
CA LEU A 652 -7.69 47.74 1.92
C LEU A 652 -8.20 48.57 0.73
N TYR A 653 -9.34 48.17 0.17
CA TYR A 653 -10.07 48.99 -0.80
C TYR A 653 -10.67 50.23 -0.13
N GLY A 654 -10.71 51.32 -0.88
CA GLY A 654 -11.29 52.58 -0.43
C GLY A 654 -10.36 53.37 0.51
N GLN A 655 -10.96 54.29 1.25
CA GLN A 655 -10.26 55.18 2.18
C GLN A 655 -10.98 55.19 3.53
N ILE A 656 -10.26 55.51 4.59
CA ILE A 656 -10.80 55.60 5.95
C ILE A 656 -10.57 56.99 6.55
N SER A 657 -11.46 57.39 7.45
CA SER A 657 -11.27 58.54 8.33
C SER A 657 -11.47 58.16 9.79
N VAL A 658 -10.66 58.74 10.66
CA VAL A 658 -10.72 58.57 12.12
C VAL A 658 -10.55 59.94 12.78
N ALA A 659 -11.48 60.30 13.65
CA ALA A 659 -11.40 61.55 14.42
C ALA A 659 -10.37 61.43 15.55
N ASN A 660 -9.85 62.56 16.04
CA ASN A 660 -8.96 62.56 17.19
C ASN A 660 -9.62 62.00 18.43
N ASN A 661 -8.87 61.26 19.24
CA ASN A 661 -9.41 60.52 20.39
C ASN A 661 -10.62 59.63 20.04
N GLY A 662 -10.79 59.28 18.76
CA GLY A 662 -11.89 58.47 18.25
C GLY A 662 -11.51 57.00 18.14
N THR A 663 -12.50 56.12 18.36
CA THR A 663 -12.44 54.69 18.06
C THR A 663 -13.17 54.35 16.77
N THR A 664 -14.17 55.13 16.39
CA THR A 664 -14.98 54.89 15.20
C THR A 664 -14.20 55.24 13.93
N VAL A 665 -14.12 54.27 13.02
CA VAL A 665 -13.54 54.43 11.69
C VAL A 665 -14.66 54.52 10.67
N THR A 666 -14.67 55.60 9.89
CA THR A 666 -15.60 55.80 8.77
C THR A 666 -14.92 55.43 7.47
N GLY A 667 -15.48 54.47 6.74
CA GLY A 667 -14.97 54.00 5.45
C GLY A 667 -15.67 54.63 4.24
N PHE A 668 -14.93 54.86 3.17
CA PHE A 668 -15.40 55.40 1.89
C PHE A 668 -15.01 54.45 0.77
N GLY A 669 -15.99 53.73 0.21
CA GLY A 669 -15.75 52.70 -0.82
C GLY A 669 -15.04 51.45 -0.28
N THR A 670 -15.11 51.23 1.03
CA THR A 670 -14.48 50.12 1.75
C THR A 670 -15.37 48.87 1.75
N LEU A 671 -14.77 47.69 1.95
CA LEU A 671 -15.46 46.40 2.03
C LEU A 671 -15.13 45.66 3.35
N PHE A 672 -15.30 46.35 4.49
CA PHE A 672 -14.82 45.84 5.79
C PHE A 672 -15.34 44.44 6.17
N ASN A 673 -16.59 44.08 5.89
CA ASN A 673 -17.11 42.74 6.26
C ASN A 673 -16.44 41.60 5.48
N THR A 674 -15.84 41.90 4.34
CA THR A 674 -15.18 40.91 3.47
C THR A 674 -13.66 40.93 3.63
N GLU A 675 -13.07 42.11 3.79
CA GLU A 675 -11.61 42.28 3.83
C GLU A 675 -11.01 42.10 5.23
N LEU A 676 -11.81 42.31 6.28
CA LEU A 676 -11.35 42.34 7.66
C LEU A 676 -12.08 41.30 8.51
N THR A 677 -11.39 40.88 9.56
CA THR A 677 -11.94 40.09 10.65
C THR A 677 -11.68 40.82 11.96
N VAL A 678 -12.60 40.70 12.93
CA VAL A 678 -12.39 41.25 14.28
C VAL A 678 -11.05 40.73 14.84
N GLY A 679 -10.28 41.63 15.44
CA GLY A 679 -8.93 41.34 15.94
C GLY A 679 -7.81 41.58 14.91
N ASP A 680 -8.09 41.85 13.64
CA ASP A 680 -7.07 42.27 12.68
C ASP A 680 -6.42 43.59 13.12
N SER A 681 -5.13 43.76 12.79
CA SER A 681 -4.45 45.05 12.92
C SER A 681 -4.44 45.78 11.58
N ILE A 682 -4.71 47.08 11.63
CA ILE A 682 -4.62 47.98 10.47
C ILE A 682 -3.63 49.09 10.76
N THR A 683 -2.80 49.42 9.78
CA THR A 683 -1.88 50.56 9.80
C THR A 683 -2.35 51.60 8.81
N PHE A 684 -2.39 52.86 9.24
CA PHE A 684 -2.75 53.98 8.40
C PHE A 684 -2.00 55.25 8.82
N THR A 685 -1.87 56.19 7.90
CA THR A 685 -1.13 57.43 8.14
C THR A 685 -2.09 58.56 8.54
N THR A 686 -1.76 59.25 9.63
CA THR A 686 -2.45 60.47 10.10
C THR A 686 -2.18 61.64 9.17
N ASP A 687 -3.01 62.68 9.24
CA ASP A 687 -2.86 63.92 8.47
C ASP A 687 -1.53 64.64 8.79
N ALA A 688 -0.92 64.34 9.95
CA ALA A 688 0.41 64.80 10.36
C ALA A 688 1.58 63.94 9.81
N GLY A 689 1.30 62.93 8.98
CA GLY A 689 2.32 62.05 8.38
C GLY A 689 2.82 60.92 9.30
N THR A 690 2.23 60.74 10.48
CA THR A 690 2.59 59.66 11.42
C THR A 690 1.79 58.40 11.11
N SER A 691 2.46 57.27 10.92
CA SER A 691 1.79 55.97 10.77
C SER A 691 1.42 55.39 12.13
N ILE A 692 0.16 54.98 12.26
CA ILE A 692 -0.36 54.37 13.48
C ILE A 692 -0.98 53.01 13.16
N THR A 693 -0.74 52.03 14.04
CA THR A 693 -1.35 50.70 13.97
C THR A 693 -2.38 50.56 15.07
N ARG A 694 -3.56 50.02 14.75
CA ARG A 694 -4.68 49.79 15.69
C ARG A 694 -5.34 48.45 15.42
N ILE A 695 -5.90 47.84 16.47
CA ILE A 695 -6.64 46.57 16.38
C ILE A 695 -8.13 46.86 16.27
N ILE A 696 -8.81 46.13 15.38
CA ILE A 696 -10.25 46.22 15.17
C ILE A 696 -11.00 45.47 16.28
N GLU A 697 -11.91 46.17 16.97
CA GLU A 697 -12.76 45.63 18.04
C GLU A 697 -14.07 45.07 17.49
N SER A 698 -14.73 45.79 16.57
CA SER A 698 -15.97 45.34 15.95
C SER A 698 -16.12 45.91 14.54
N ILE A 699 -16.87 45.20 13.68
CA ILE A 699 -17.20 45.65 12.33
C ILE A 699 -18.72 45.78 12.25
N GLN A 700 -19.21 47.01 12.07
CA GLN A 700 -20.64 47.30 12.05
C GLN A 700 -21.23 47.19 10.64
N SER A 701 -20.46 47.60 9.64
CA SER A 701 -20.83 47.53 8.23
C SER A 701 -19.59 47.60 7.34
N ASN A 702 -19.77 47.51 6.02
CA ASN A 702 -18.66 47.70 5.07
C ASN A 702 -18.00 49.08 5.15
N THR A 703 -18.65 50.07 5.77
CA THR A 703 -18.18 51.45 5.87
C THR A 703 -18.03 51.93 7.32
N SER A 704 -18.15 51.05 8.32
CA SER A 704 -17.98 51.44 9.72
C SER A 704 -17.45 50.28 10.56
N LEU A 705 -16.41 50.57 11.35
CA LEU A 705 -15.83 49.66 12.34
C LEU A 705 -15.36 50.45 13.56
N GLU A 706 -15.10 49.76 14.67
CA GLU A 706 -14.54 50.34 15.90
C GLU A 706 -13.14 49.80 16.19
N LEU A 707 -12.26 50.68 16.65
CA LEU A 707 -10.93 50.34 17.14
C LEU A 707 -10.98 50.03 18.63
N SER A 708 -10.16 49.05 19.05
CA SER A 708 -10.02 48.64 20.46
C SER A 708 -9.48 49.73 21.39
N ILE A 709 -8.73 50.69 20.84
CA ILE A 709 -8.18 51.83 21.56
C ILE A 709 -8.29 53.06 20.66
N ALA A 710 -8.68 54.19 21.24
CA ALA A 710 -8.74 55.46 20.55
C ALA A 710 -7.40 55.84 19.89
N VAL A 711 -7.46 56.56 18.78
CA VAL A 711 -6.28 57.26 18.25
C VAL A 711 -5.86 58.39 19.19
N GLY A 712 -4.62 58.86 19.12
CA GLY A 712 -4.12 59.92 20.01
C GLY A 712 -4.93 61.22 19.89
N ALA A 713 -4.80 62.09 20.90
CA ALA A 713 -5.52 63.37 20.93
C ALA A 713 -5.16 64.32 19.76
N SER A 714 -3.99 64.12 19.14
CA SER A 714 -3.52 64.85 17.96
C SER A 714 -3.62 64.05 16.66
N ASP A 715 -4.03 62.78 16.73
CA ASP A 715 -4.08 61.88 15.58
C ASP A 715 -5.43 62.05 14.89
N VAL A 716 -5.44 62.77 13.76
CA VAL A 716 -6.60 62.82 12.85
C VAL A 716 -6.18 62.16 11.54
N SER A 717 -7.08 61.37 10.96
CA SER A 717 -6.89 60.79 9.64
C SER A 717 -8.09 61.12 8.77
N THR A 718 -7.86 61.76 7.63
CA THR A 718 -8.91 62.14 6.69
C THR A 718 -8.70 61.44 5.35
N LYS A 719 -9.58 60.47 5.02
CA LYS A 719 -9.55 59.72 3.76
C LYS A 719 -8.17 59.12 3.43
N THR A 720 -7.51 58.56 4.43
CA THR A 720 -6.24 57.85 4.28
C THR A 720 -6.47 56.40 3.83
N THR A 721 -5.49 55.76 3.21
CA THR A 721 -5.54 54.31 2.97
C THR A 721 -5.10 53.55 4.21
N ALA A 722 -5.60 52.33 4.37
CA ALA A 722 -5.23 51.46 5.46
C ALA A 722 -4.68 50.13 4.93
N VAL A 723 -3.66 49.60 5.61
CA VAL A 723 -3.05 48.30 5.32
C VAL A 723 -3.35 47.36 6.46
N ARG A 724 -4.01 46.23 6.16
CA ARG A 724 -4.22 45.14 7.10
C ARG A 724 -2.94 44.33 7.25
N HIS A 725 -2.63 43.94 8.48
CA HIS A 725 -1.52 43.05 8.81
C HIS A 725 -2.02 41.81 9.54
N ARG A 726 -1.53 40.64 9.15
CA ARG A 726 -1.81 39.35 9.79
C ARG A 726 -0.55 38.50 9.90
N SER A 727 -0.60 37.50 10.73
CA SER A 727 0.47 36.51 10.84
C SER A 727 0.50 35.62 9.59
N ALA A 728 1.69 35.19 9.19
CA ALA A 728 1.87 34.32 8.03
C ALA A 728 2.68 33.08 8.39
N LEU A 729 2.18 31.92 7.94
CA LEU A 729 2.90 30.66 7.96
C LEU A 729 3.68 30.54 6.64
N GLN A 730 5.00 30.39 6.73
CA GLN A 730 5.91 30.37 5.60
C GLN A 730 6.19 28.92 5.17
N GLY A 731 6.15 28.66 3.87
CA GLY A 731 6.48 27.34 3.29
C GLY A 731 5.57 26.20 3.75
N GLY A 732 4.28 26.46 3.93
CA GLY A 732 3.31 25.46 4.41
C GLY A 732 3.12 24.25 3.49
N ASN A 733 3.47 24.37 2.21
CA ASN A 733 3.51 23.27 1.24
C ASN A 733 4.72 22.35 1.39
N LYS A 734 5.72 22.74 2.20
CA LYS A 734 6.94 21.97 2.49
C LYS A 734 6.94 21.50 3.94
N ASN A 735 5.86 20.85 4.33
CA ASN A 735 5.63 20.34 5.68
C ASN A 735 5.53 18.80 5.66
N ILE A 736 6.57 18.12 5.18
CA ILE A 736 6.62 16.65 5.12
C ILE A 736 7.98 16.16 5.60
N SER A 737 8.00 15.04 6.32
CA SER A 737 9.22 14.43 6.87
C SER A 737 9.59 13.12 6.18
N ILE A 738 9.18 12.97 4.92
CA ILE A 738 9.46 11.81 4.05
C ILE A 738 10.13 12.33 2.78
N PHE A 739 11.31 11.82 2.47
CA PHE A 739 12.15 12.30 1.36
C PHE A 739 12.43 11.16 0.40
N LYS A 740 11.97 11.31 -0.84
CA LYS A 740 12.14 10.29 -1.87
C LYS A 740 13.58 10.29 -2.39
N LEU A 741 14.16 9.11 -2.52
CA LEU A 741 15.44 8.89 -3.19
C LEU A 741 15.29 9.02 -4.72
N PRO A 742 16.39 9.31 -5.46
CA PRO A 742 16.32 9.59 -6.90
C PRO A 742 15.91 8.39 -7.76
N TYR A 743 16.11 7.16 -7.26
CA TYR A 743 15.79 5.93 -7.97
C TYR A 743 14.61 5.21 -7.31
N ASN A 744 13.86 4.46 -8.11
CA ASN A 744 12.82 3.58 -7.59
C ASN A 744 13.41 2.18 -7.35
N ARG A 745 12.76 1.38 -6.50
CA ARG A 745 13.20 0.02 -6.15
C ARG A 745 14.58 0.01 -5.48
N ILE A 746 14.74 0.85 -4.47
CA ILE A 746 15.91 0.84 -3.60
C ILE A 746 16.00 -0.54 -2.92
N LYS A 747 17.18 -1.15 -3.00
CA LYS A 747 17.47 -2.49 -2.47
C LYS A 747 17.91 -2.42 -1.01
N THR A 748 18.85 -1.53 -0.70
CA THR A 748 19.44 -1.37 0.63
C THR A 748 20.21 -0.04 0.71
N GLN A 749 20.33 0.54 1.90
CA GLN A 749 21.26 1.62 2.24
C GLN A 749 22.58 1.08 2.82
N LYS A 750 22.65 -0.24 3.08
CA LYS A 750 23.81 -0.95 3.61
C LYS A 750 24.59 -1.60 2.47
N THR A 751 25.27 -0.77 1.69
CA THR A 751 25.94 -1.22 0.46
C THR A 751 27.05 -2.23 0.74
N THR A 752 27.31 -3.09 -0.24
CA THR A 752 28.44 -4.04 -0.20
C THR A 752 29.80 -3.34 -0.06
N LYS A 753 29.94 -2.16 -0.67
CA LYS A 753 31.14 -1.32 -0.57
C LYS A 753 31.39 -0.81 0.86
N ASN A 754 30.32 -0.59 1.63
CA ASN A 754 30.40 -0.20 3.04
C ASN A 754 30.39 -1.41 3.98
N SER A 755 30.71 -2.61 3.47
CA SER A 755 30.72 -3.86 4.24
C SER A 755 29.38 -4.17 4.93
N GLY A 756 28.26 -3.76 4.31
CA GLY A 756 26.93 -3.93 4.88
C GLY A 756 26.63 -3.02 6.08
N GLN A 757 27.41 -1.96 6.27
CA GLN A 757 27.17 -0.94 7.27
C GLN A 757 26.47 0.28 6.65
N SER A 758 25.74 1.02 7.48
CA SER A 758 25.17 2.29 7.06
C SER A 758 26.27 3.35 6.92
N ASP A 759 26.18 4.19 5.89
CA ASP A 759 27.02 5.38 5.72
C ASP A 759 26.16 6.63 5.46
N THR A 760 25.04 6.72 6.18
CA THR A 760 24.15 7.88 6.12
C THR A 760 24.64 8.95 7.10
N ASN A 761 24.82 10.17 6.59
CA ASN A 761 25.42 11.30 7.30
C ASN A 761 24.52 12.55 7.17
N PHE A 762 24.21 13.22 8.27
CA PHE A 762 23.39 14.43 8.27
C PHE A 762 23.57 15.29 9.53
N TYR A 763 23.07 16.52 9.48
CA TYR A 763 23.03 17.42 10.63
C TYR A 763 21.67 17.37 11.32
N VAL A 764 21.65 17.41 12.65
CA VAL A 764 20.43 17.46 13.45
C VAL A 764 20.42 18.65 14.41
N ARG A 765 19.23 19.01 14.87
CA ARG A 765 18.97 20.01 15.91
C ARG A 765 18.57 19.30 17.19
N ARG A 766 19.39 19.41 18.24
CA ARG A 766 19.16 18.71 19.52
C ARG A 766 19.20 19.67 20.72
N ASN A 767 18.28 19.46 21.66
CA ASN A 767 18.30 20.14 22.95
C ASN A 767 19.35 19.53 23.90
N PHE A 768 20.06 20.39 24.59
CA PHE A 768 20.93 20.09 25.72
C PHE A 768 20.59 21.06 26.86
N THR A 769 20.99 20.69 28.08
CA THR A 769 20.98 21.61 29.21
C THR A 769 22.28 21.49 29.98
N ALA A 770 22.75 22.61 30.53
CA ALA A 770 23.94 22.60 31.37
C ALA A 770 23.78 23.61 32.51
N SER A 771 24.27 23.24 33.69
CA SER A 771 24.46 24.22 34.78
C SER A 771 25.83 24.83 34.62
N LEU A 772 25.90 26.15 34.60
CA LEU A 772 27.17 26.87 34.55
C LEU A 772 27.93 26.69 35.87
N SER A 773 29.25 26.75 35.77
CA SER A 773 30.17 26.85 36.89
C SER A 773 31.06 28.06 36.64
N ASN A 774 30.89 29.12 37.45
CA ASN A 774 31.54 30.41 37.24
C ASN A 774 31.34 30.97 35.82
N GLY A 775 30.13 30.85 35.27
CA GLY A 775 29.76 31.37 33.95
C GLY A 775 30.02 30.45 32.76
N SER A 776 30.67 29.29 32.96
CA SER A 776 31.02 28.37 31.88
C SER A 776 30.43 26.99 32.06
N ALA A 777 30.08 26.31 30.96
CA ALA A 777 29.76 24.89 30.95
C ALA A 777 30.23 24.21 29.66
N THR A 778 30.52 22.92 29.77
CA THR A 778 30.89 22.06 28.64
C THR A 778 29.84 20.97 28.46
N ILE A 779 29.40 20.78 27.22
CA ILE A 779 28.53 19.67 26.79
C ILE A 779 29.30 18.76 25.82
N SER A 780 28.86 17.50 25.71
CA SER A 780 29.47 16.48 24.85
C SER A 780 28.50 15.98 23.80
N ALA A 781 29.01 15.78 22.58
CA ALA A 781 28.30 15.09 21.52
C ALA A 781 28.35 13.56 21.72
N GLY A 782 27.44 12.82 21.09
CA GLY A 782 27.39 11.37 21.18
C GLY A 782 28.46 10.63 20.36
N THR A 783 28.30 9.31 20.28
CA THR A 783 29.12 8.43 19.43
C THR A 783 28.97 8.84 17.96
N ASN A 784 30.09 8.98 17.24
CA ASN A 784 30.12 9.45 15.84
C ASN A 784 29.50 10.84 15.57
N GLU A 785 29.35 11.67 16.61
CA GLU A 785 28.80 13.02 16.48
C GLU A 785 29.81 14.11 16.78
N ILE A 786 29.68 15.28 16.14
CA ILE A 786 30.42 16.50 16.50
C ILE A 786 29.49 17.71 16.44
N PHE A 787 29.72 18.72 17.27
CA PHE A 787 29.04 20.00 17.16
C PHE A 787 29.50 20.75 15.90
N ALA A 788 28.56 21.43 15.24
CA ALA A 788 28.88 22.30 14.10
C ALA A 788 29.72 23.52 14.54
N GLY A 789 30.33 24.21 13.56
CA GLY A 789 31.05 25.47 13.80
C GLY A 789 30.11 26.60 14.26
N ALA A 790 30.67 27.61 14.92
CA ALA A 790 29.90 28.72 15.49
C ALA A 790 29.09 29.48 14.41
N ALA A 791 27.76 29.42 14.50
CA ALA A 791 26.84 30.25 13.74
C ALA A 791 25.56 30.48 14.56
N GLU A 792 25.07 31.72 14.64
CA GLU A 792 23.92 32.08 15.50
C GLU A 792 22.60 31.40 15.07
N LYS A 793 22.48 31.00 13.80
CA LYS A 793 21.35 30.17 13.34
C LYS A 793 21.42 28.75 13.91
N ASP A 794 22.63 28.24 14.18
CA ASP A 794 22.92 26.85 14.53
C ASP A 794 22.87 26.56 16.03
N PHE A 795 22.91 27.61 16.84
CA PHE A 795 22.91 27.50 18.30
C PHE A 795 21.98 28.53 18.89
N ILE A 796 20.96 28.08 19.63
CA ILE A 796 20.10 28.97 20.43
C ILE A 796 20.28 28.63 21.90
N VAL A 797 20.77 29.59 22.68
CA VAL A 797 21.01 29.42 24.12
C VAL A 797 20.04 30.29 24.91
N SER A 798 19.27 29.70 25.81
CA SER A 798 18.40 30.45 26.73
C SER A 798 18.69 30.14 28.19
N VAL A 799 18.54 31.14 29.05
CA VAL A 799 18.72 30.99 30.49
C VAL A 799 17.46 30.35 31.08
N MET A 800 17.60 29.19 31.72
CA MET A 800 16.52 28.51 32.42
C MET A 800 16.36 29.03 33.85
N THR A 801 17.44 29.05 34.62
CA THR A 801 17.45 29.53 36.01
C THR A 801 18.39 30.71 36.14
N SER A 802 17.92 31.74 36.85
CA SER A 802 18.68 32.98 37.02
C SER A 802 19.83 32.80 38.02
N SER A 803 20.96 33.45 37.75
CA SER A 803 22.09 33.57 38.68
C SER A 803 22.98 34.72 38.22
N GLY A 804 23.41 35.58 39.15
CA GLY A 804 24.22 36.76 38.84
C GLY A 804 23.54 37.63 37.76
N SER A 805 24.25 37.88 36.65
CA SER A 805 23.74 38.64 35.50
C SER A 805 22.80 37.84 34.57
N ALA A 806 22.70 36.52 34.74
CA ALA A 806 21.81 35.70 33.94
C ALA A 806 20.36 35.84 34.43
N VAL A 807 19.46 36.27 33.54
CA VAL A 807 18.03 36.41 33.82
C VAL A 807 17.26 35.34 33.04
N ALA A 808 16.40 34.60 33.73
CA ALA A 808 15.57 33.56 33.14
C ALA A 808 14.77 34.07 31.93
N GLY A 809 14.75 33.28 30.87
CA GLY A 809 14.09 33.59 29.60
C GLY A 809 14.87 34.53 28.68
N ASN A 810 16.04 35.03 29.08
CA ASN A 810 16.93 35.70 28.12
C ASN A 810 17.49 34.70 27.11
N VAL A 811 17.61 35.12 25.85
CA VAL A 811 18.26 34.37 24.78
C VAL A 811 19.62 35.01 24.49
N LEU A 812 20.69 34.24 24.64
CA LEU A 812 22.07 34.68 24.58
C LEU A 812 22.65 34.48 23.18
N SER A 813 23.62 35.32 22.82
CA SER A 813 24.47 35.20 21.63
C SER A 813 25.66 34.30 21.92
N ILE A 814 26.08 33.53 20.93
CA ILE A 814 27.28 32.68 21.04
C ILE A 814 28.53 33.33 20.41
N SER A 815 28.39 34.52 19.83
CA SER A 815 29.46 35.19 19.09
C SER A 815 30.31 36.12 19.96
N GLY A 816 31.60 36.18 19.64
CA GLY A 816 32.54 37.10 20.27
C GLY A 816 33.08 36.61 21.62
N ASN A 817 33.53 37.56 22.43
CA ASN A 817 34.14 37.30 23.72
C ASN A 817 33.22 37.75 24.86
N ASN A 818 33.25 37.04 25.98
CA ASN A 818 32.47 37.39 27.16
C ASN A 818 33.05 38.61 27.89
N GLY A 819 32.41 39.01 28.99
CA GLY A 819 32.83 40.13 29.83
C GLY A 819 34.21 39.97 30.49
N ASN A 820 34.80 38.76 30.48
CA ASN A 820 36.16 38.49 30.94
C ASN A 820 37.19 38.45 29.80
N GLY A 821 36.77 38.65 28.55
CA GLY A 821 37.64 38.64 27.36
C GLY A 821 37.88 37.26 26.74
N ASN A 822 37.29 36.18 27.27
CA ASN A 822 37.41 34.83 26.71
C ASN A 822 36.39 34.60 25.58
N PRO A 823 36.68 33.77 24.56
CA PRO A 823 35.70 33.37 23.56
C PRO A 823 34.47 32.69 24.20
N ILE A 824 33.27 33.10 23.79
CA ILE A 824 32.03 32.51 24.31
C ILE A 824 31.88 31.07 23.83
N PHE A 825 32.22 30.78 22.58
CA PHE A 825 32.04 29.48 21.94
C PHE A 825 33.38 28.83 21.64
N THR A 826 33.63 27.65 22.21
CA THR A 826 34.86 26.88 21.97
C THR A 826 34.56 25.41 21.70
N LEU A 827 34.99 24.91 20.53
CA LEU A 827 34.97 23.47 20.21
C LEU A 827 36.25 22.80 20.73
N GLY A 828 36.09 21.62 21.32
CA GLY A 828 37.18 20.80 21.84
C GLY A 828 36.93 19.31 21.69
N GLY A 829 37.70 18.50 22.42
CA GLY A 829 37.65 17.04 22.36
C GLY A 829 38.39 16.45 21.15
N SER A 830 38.43 15.11 21.07
CA SER A 830 39.04 14.37 19.97
C SER A 830 38.04 13.39 19.35
N PRO A 831 37.66 13.54 18.07
CA PRO A 831 38.00 14.65 17.15
C PRO A 831 37.47 16.02 17.63
N THR A 832 38.00 17.10 17.06
CA THR A 832 37.54 18.47 17.35
C THR A 832 36.03 18.60 17.14
N GLY A 833 35.34 19.19 18.11
CA GLY A 833 33.88 19.31 18.11
C GLY A 833 33.16 18.23 18.90
N LYS A 834 33.88 17.27 19.51
CA LYS A 834 33.28 16.31 20.46
C LYS A 834 32.76 16.98 21.73
N THR A 835 33.35 18.08 22.13
CA THR A 835 32.86 18.91 23.23
C THR A 835 32.63 20.33 22.77
N LEU A 836 31.61 20.98 23.32
CA LEU A 836 31.35 22.41 23.16
C LEU A 836 31.37 23.06 24.54
N THR A 837 32.23 24.05 24.71
CA THR A 837 32.25 24.92 25.88
C THR A 837 31.59 26.25 25.55
N LEU A 838 30.60 26.62 26.37
CA LEU A 838 29.97 27.94 26.37
C LEU A 838 30.44 28.69 27.61
N ASP A 839 31.14 29.82 27.44
CA ASP A 839 31.63 30.66 28.53
C ASP A 839 31.05 32.08 28.45
N PHE A 840 30.04 32.38 29.27
CA PHE A 840 29.41 33.70 29.35
C PHE A 840 30.09 34.63 30.38
N GLY A 841 31.17 34.18 31.02
CA GLY A 841 31.94 34.93 31.99
C GLY A 841 31.40 34.82 33.42
N SER A 842 32.26 35.07 34.41
CA SER A 842 32.00 34.79 35.83
C SER A 842 30.74 35.45 36.39
N ALA A 843 30.31 36.58 35.80
CA ALA A 843 29.08 37.26 36.16
C ALA A 843 27.81 36.42 35.98
N TYR A 844 27.82 35.42 35.10
CA TYR A 844 26.69 34.49 34.89
C TYR A 844 26.62 33.38 35.96
N GLY A 845 27.63 33.26 36.83
CA GLY A 845 27.62 32.42 38.02
C GLY A 845 27.25 30.95 37.75
N THR A 846 26.22 30.46 38.44
CA THR A 846 25.74 29.06 38.37
C THR A 846 24.40 28.91 37.65
N ALA A 847 24.07 29.82 36.73
CA ALA A 847 22.82 29.76 35.97
C ALA A 847 22.70 28.43 35.21
N LYS A 848 21.48 27.92 35.04
CA LYS A 848 21.23 26.79 34.14
C LYS A 848 20.80 27.31 32.79
N ILE A 849 21.36 26.75 31.71
CA ILE A 849 21.05 27.12 30.33
C ILE A 849 20.46 25.95 29.55
N LYS A 850 19.58 26.27 28.60
CA LYS A 850 19.05 25.35 27.58
C LYS A 850 19.65 25.72 26.24
N ILE A 851 20.13 24.73 25.52
CA ILE A 851 20.91 24.90 24.28
C ILE A 851 20.23 24.06 23.21
N LEU A 852 19.78 24.68 22.12
CA LEU A 852 19.40 23.99 20.90
C LEU A 852 20.59 24.09 19.94
N ALA A 853 21.30 22.98 19.73
CA ALA A 853 22.55 22.93 18.97
C ALA A 853 22.41 22.12 17.68
N THR A 854 23.08 22.55 16.62
CA THR A 854 23.34 21.75 15.42
C THR A 854 24.47 20.76 15.67
N VAL A 855 24.20 19.48 15.46
CA VAL A 855 25.13 18.35 15.64
C VAL A 855 25.25 17.59 14.32
N SER A 856 26.47 17.42 13.82
CA SER A 856 26.75 16.51 12.70
C SER A 856 26.77 15.08 13.21
N ARG A 857 26.07 14.17 12.53
CA ARG A 857 26.03 12.75 12.84
C ARG A 857 26.60 11.96 11.67
N GLY A 858 27.63 11.16 11.97
CA GLY A 858 28.23 10.25 11.02
C GLY A 858 27.79 8.80 11.23
N VAL A 859 27.68 8.01 10.15
CA VAL A 859 27.41 6.56 10.21
C VAL A 859 26.12 6.26 11.00
N THR A 860 25.05 6.99 10.66
CA THR A 860 23.73 6.87 11.34
C THR A 860 23.01 5.59 10.92
N ASN A 861 22.17 5.02 11.79
CA ASN A 861 21.55 3.73 11.54
C ASN A 861 20.04 3.83 11.33
N SER A 862 19.52 3.02 10.40
CA SER A 862 18.10 2.81 10.21
C SER A 862 17.47 2.22 11.49
N LYS A 863 16.30 2.75 11.88
CA LYS A 863 15.44 2.19 12.92
C LYS A 863 14.84 0.88 12.45
N THR A 864 14.51 -0.03 13.36
CA THR A 864 13.81 -1.26 12.99
C THR A 864 12.29 -1.09 13.07
N LYS A 865 11.57 -1.69 12.13
CA LYS A 865 10.12 -1.87 12.14
C LYS A 865 9.81 -3.36 12.25
N THR A 866 9.31 -3.76 13.41
CA THR A 866 8.91 -5.17 13.67
C THR A 866 7.41 -5.31 13.47
N LEU A 867 6.98 -6.16 12.54
CA LEU A 867 5.57 -6.45 12.32
C LEU A 867 5.02 -7.30 13.48
N ASN A 868 4.00 -6.80 14.15
CA ASN A 868 3.23 -7.56 15.14
C ASN A 868 1.91 -7.94 14.48
N THR A 869 1.66 -9.25 14.35
CA THR A 869 0.44 -9.77 13.72
C THR A 869 -0.59 -10.20 14.76
N GLY A 870 -1.86 -10.10 14.40
CA GLY A 870 -2.96 -10.65 15.22
C GLY A 870 -3.24 -9.89 16.51
N SER A 871 -2.86 -8.62 16.63
CA SER A 871 -3.09 -7.83 17.83
C SER A 871 -4.58 -7.56 18.02
N THR A 872 -5.09 -7.72 19.24
CA THR A 872 -6.51 -7.53 19.53
C THR A 872 -6.77 -6.40 20.53
N ILE A 873 -7.79 -5.59 20.26
CA ILE A 873 -8.32 -4.59 21.20
C ILE A 873 -9.83 -4.79 21.39
N SER A 874 -10.28 -4.73 22.64
CA SER A 874 -11.70 -4.79 23.00
C SER A 874 -12.23 -3.39 23.28
N ILE A 875 -13.31 -3.00 22.62
CA ILE A 875 -13.98 -1.71 22.83
C ILE A 875 -15.33 -1.96 23.47
N SER A 876 -15.51 -1.46 24.70
CA SER A 876 -16.73 -1.64 25.49
C SER A 876 -17.62 -0.40 25.56
N SER A 877 -17.06 0.78 25.28
CA SER A 877 -17.76 2.05 25.36
C SER A 877 -18.75 2.21 24.22
N GLN A 878 -20.04 2.27 24.56
CA GLN A 878 -21.12 2.49 23.60
C GLN A 878 -20.93 3.82 22.85
N SER A 879 -20.59 4.91 23.54
CA SER A 879 -20.40 6.23 22.91
C SER A 879 -19.22 6.25 21.93
N THR A 880 -18.11 5.58 22.26
CA THR A 880 -16.95 5.46 21.35
C THR A 880 -17.32 4.69 20.10
N ILE A 881 -18.04 3.56 20.24
CA ILE A 881 -18.46 2.72 19.12
C ILE A 881 -19.45 3.47 18.20
N GLN A 882 -20.45 4.13 18.79
CA GLN A 882 -21.49 4.84 18.05
C GLN A 882 -21.00 6.15 17.43
N SER A 883 -19.85 6.68 17.86
CA SER A 883 -19.19 7.82 17.20
C SER A 883 -18.75 7.49 15.76
N GLY A 884 -18.50 6.21 15.47
CA GLY A 884 -17.99 5.74 14.19
C GLY A 884 -16.50 5.96 13.96
N LEU A 885 -15.75 6.48 14.95
CA LEU A 885 -14.30 6.65 14.89
C LEU A 885 -13.65 5.99 16.11
N ILE A 886 -12.92 4.90 15.88
CA ILE A 886 -12.44 4.04 16.97
C ILE A 886 -10.92 3.88 16.87
N GLY A 887 -10.21 4.26 17.93
CA GLY A 887 -8.77 4.09 18.01
C GLY A 887 -8.32 2.68 18.35
N LEU A 888 -7.19 2.29 17.78
CA LEU A 888 -6.60 0.96 17.95
C LEU A 888 -5.52 0.93 19.05
N GLY A 889 -5.19 2.08 19.64
CA GLY A 889 -4.20 2.20 20.73
C GLY A 889 -2.75 1.93 20.29
N LYS A 890 -2.51 1.81 18.98
CA LYS A 890 -1.19 1.64 18.36
C LYS A 890 -1.07 2.56 17.15
N ALA A 891 0.10 3.15 16.98
CA ALA A 891 0.46 3.87 15.75
C ALA A 891 1.13 2.93 14.74
N ASP A 892 1.18 3.37 13.48
CA ASP A 892 1.74 2.62 12.33
C ASP A 892 1.06 1.26 12.10
N VAL A 893 -0.27 1.31 12.00
CA VAL A 893 -1.10 0.12 11.76
C VAL A 893 -0.94 -0.30 10.30
N TYR A 894 -0.66 -1.58 10.07
CA TYR A 894 -0.38 -2.14 8.76
C TYR A 894 -1.66 -2.67 8.09
N LYS A 895 -2.47 -3.43 8.83
CA LYS A 895 -3.62 -4.14 8.28
C LYS A 895 -4.72 -4.32 9.31
N LEU A 896 -5.97 -4.24 8.86
CA LEU A 896 -7.15 -4.62 9.63
C LEU A 896 -7.54 -6.04 9.25
N ASN A 897 -7.51 -6.97 10.20
CA ASN A 897 -7.80 -8.38 9.96
C ASN A 897 -9.29 -8.69 10.14
N SER A 898 -9.87 -8.25 11.26
CA SER A 898 -11.29 -8.45 11.52
C SER A 898 -11.87 -7.52 12.59
N VAL A 899 -13.18 -7.28 12.53
CA VAL A 899 -13.98 -6.60 13.55
C VAL A 899 -15.19 -7.47 13.89
N TYR A 900 -15.24 -8.01 15.11
CA TYR A 900 -16.37 -8.80 15.60
C TYR A 900 -17.26 -7.96 16.51
N MET A 901 -18.58 -8.11 16.38
CA MET A 901 -19.58 -7.37 17.15
C MET A 901 -20.51 -8.32 17.90
N SER A 902 -20.52 -8.18 19.22
CA SER A 902 -21.48 -8.88 20.10
C SER A 902 -22.92 -8.40 19.91
N ALA A 903 -23.89 -9.15 20.44
CA ALA A 903 -25.30 -8.82 20.31
C ALA A 903 -25.75 -7.55 21.07
N ASN A 904 -25.00 -7.11 22.09
CA ASN A 904 -25.36 -5.97 22.95
C ASN A 904 -24.12 -5.33 23.61
N PHE A 905 -24.30 -4.22 24.34
CA PHE A 905 -23.21 -3.51 25.04
C PHE A 905 -22.89 -4.05 26.44
N SER A 906 -23.52 -5.13 26.89
CA SER A 906 -23.28 -5.77 28.20
C SER A 906 -22.32 -6.96 28.11
N THR A 907 -22.27 -7.65 26.97
CA THR A 907 -21.41 -8.81 26.73
C THR A 907 -20.16 -8.42 25.92
N PRO A 908 -18.94 -8.87 26.29
CA PRO A 908 -17.75 -8.75 25.45
C PRO A 908 -17.93 -9.45 24.09
N ALA A 909 -17.32 -8.91 23.03
CA ALA A 909 -17.26 -9.57 21.74
C ALA A 909 -16.15 -10.62 21.67
N THR A 910 -16.38 -11.64 20.86
CA THR A 910 -15.54 -12.81 20.64
C THR A 910 -15.44 -13.12 19.14
N THR A 911 -14.56 -14.03 18.74
CA THR A 911 -14.39 -14.43 17.33
C THR A 911 -15.56 -15.22 16.75
N SER A 912 -16.48 -15.72 17.58
CA SER A 912 -17.72 -16.37 17.13
C SER A 912 -18.86 -15.40 16.88
N ASP A 913 -18.70 -14.12 17.24
CA ASP A 913 -19.70 -13.09 17.01
C ASP A 913 -19.73 -12.65 15.54
N THR A 914 -20.65 -11.74 15.21
CA THR A 914 -20.82 -11.28 13.82
C THR A 914 -19.61 -10.49 13.36
N ASN A 915 -18.96 -10.93 12.28
CA ASN A 915 -17.90 -10.18 11.64
C ASN A 915 -18.49 -9.02 10.81
N ILE A 916 -18.16 -7.79 11.20
CA ILE A 916 -18.62 -6.55 10.57
C ILE A 916 -17.47 -5.73 9.97
N THR A 917 -16.36 -6.37 9.61
CA THR A 917 -15.15 -5.71 9.10
C THR A 917 -15.43 -4.81 7.90
N ASN A 918 -16.30 -5.25 6.99
CA ASN A 918 -16.71 -4.51 5.80
C ASN A 918 -17.42 -3.16 6.07
N ARG A 919 -17.86 -2.92 7.32
CA ARG A 919 -18.47 -1.64 7.72
C ARG A 919 -17.43 -0.56 7.98
N PHE A 920 -16.13 -0.89 8.02
CA PHE A 920 -15.08 0.03 8.41
C PHE A 920 -14.01 0.18 7.34
N THR A 921 -13.39 1.35 7.32
CA THR A 921 -12.14 1.65 6.63
C THR A 921 -11.03 1.87 7.65
N LEU A 922 -9.85 1.31 7.39
CA LEU A 922 -8.66 1.52 8.21
C LEU A 922 -7.99 2.85 7.82
N ASP A 923 -7.71 3.68 8.83
CA ASP A 923 -6.72 4.75 8.79
C ASP A 923 -5.52 4.29 9.62
N THR A 924 -4.38 4.11 8.96
CA THR A 924 -3.16 3.53 9.53
C THR A 924 -2.51 4.41 10.61
N GLY A 925 -2.95 5.67 10.72
CA GLY A 925 -2.36 6.68 11.58
C GLY A 925 -1.16 7.38 10.95
N GLN A 926 -0.73 7.01 9.75
CA GLN A 926 0.36 7.73 9.07
C GLN A 926 -0.09 9.13 8.65
N ARG A 927 0.76 10.13 8.90
CA ARG A 927 0.61 11.53 8.49
C ARG A 927 1.89 12.02 7.83
N ASP A 928 1.88 13.20 7.22
CA ASP A 928 3.06 13.76 6.54
C ASP A 928 4.26 13.97 7.48
N ASN A 929 3.98 14.16 8.76
CA ASN A 929 4.92 14.69 9.73
C ASN A 929 5.17 13.78 10.94
N PHE A 930 4.32 12.77 11.16
CA PHE A 930 4.39 11.87 12.31
C PHE A 930 3.52 10.63 12.05
N TYR A 931 3.70 9.61 12.89
CA TYR A 931 2.81 8.46 13.00
C TYR A 931 1.87 8.69 14.19
N ASP A 932 0.59 8.92 13.91
CA ASP A 932 -0.50 9.02 14.87
C ASP A 932 -1.06 7.63 15.21
N ILE A 933 -1.92 7.56 16.23
CA ILE A 933 -2.67 6.34 16.54
C ILE A 933 -3.57 5.95 15.36
N GLY A 934 -3.44 4.69 14.95
CA GLY A 934 -4.27 4.07 13.93
C GLY A 934 -5.70 3.89 14.42
N ARG A 935 -6.65 3.93 13.48
CA ARG A 935 -8.08 3.97 13.78
C ARG A 935 -8.92 3.33 12.69
N ILE A 936 -10.09 2.84 13.06
CA ILE A 936 -11.10 2.42 12.10
C ILE A 936 -12.21 3.47 12.04
N LYS A 937 -12.66 3.76 10.82
CA LYS A 937 -13.73 4.71 10.53
C LYS A 937 -14.92 3.96 9.95
N LEU A 938 -16.10 4.14 10.53
CA LEU A 938 -17.34 3.59 10.01
C LEU A 938 -17.62 4.21 8.62
N ASN A 939 -17.86 3.35 7.65
CA ASN A 939 -18.14 3.74 6.27
C ASN A 939 -19.44 4.54 6.20
N SER A 940 -19.49 5.55 5.33
CA SER A 940 -20.70 6.35 5.15
C SER A 940 -21.89 5.45 4.75
N GLY A 941 -23.02 5.60 5.43
CA GLY A 941 -24.22 4.77 5.21
C GLY A 941 -24.18 3.37 5.82
N ALA A 942 -23.08 2.95 6.45
CA ALA A 942 -23.02 1.68 7.15
C ALA A 942 -23.84 1.72 8.46
N LEU A 943 -24.41 0.57 8.85
CA LEU A 943 -25.18 0.44 10.09
C LEU A 943 -24.27 0.63 11.31
N VAL A 944 -24.65 1.58 12.17
CA VAL A 944 -24.00 1.85 13.46
C VAL A 944 -23.98 0.57 14.30
N PRO A 945 -22.82 0.15 14.86
CA PRO A 945 -22.77 -1.07 15.66
C PRO A 945 -23.63 -0.97 16.94
N THR A 946 -24.23 -2.11 17.33
CA THR A 946 -25.21 -2.21 18.43
C THR A 946 -24.69 -3.00 19.64
N GLY A 947 -23.43 -3.43 19.61
CA GLY A 947 -22.79 -4.12 20.71
C GLY A 947 -21.30 -3.82 20.81
N ARG A 948 -20.64 -4.40 21.82
CA ARG A 948 -19.19 -4.27 22.01
C ARG A 948 -18.42 -4.84 20.83
N LEU A 949 -17.20 -4.36 20.61
CA LEU A 949 -16.34 -4.77 19.51
C LEU A 949 -15.07 -5.47 19.99
N LEU A 950 -14.64 -6.48 19.24
CA LEU A 950 -13.31 -7.07 19.29
C LEU A 950 -12.64 -6.84 17.93
N ILE A 951 -11.58 -6.05 17.91
CA ILE A 951 -10.88 -5.65 16.69
C ILE A 951 -9.54 -6.35 16.65
N ASN A 952 -9.22 -7.01 15.54
CA ASN A 952 -7.96 -7.68 15.26
C ASN A 952 -7.22 -6.95 14.12
N PHE A 953 -5.97 -6.55 14.35
CA PHE A 953 -5.16 -5.77 13.42
C PHE A 953 -3.66 -6.07 13.58
N ASP A 954 -2.88 -5.71 12.56
CA ASP A 954 -1.42 -5.81 12.54
C ASP A 954 -0.80 -4.41 12.58
N TYR A 955 0.34 -4.25 13.23
CA TYR A 955 1.03 -2.95 13.33
C TYR A 955 2.55 -3.10 13.46
N PHE A 956 3.29 -2.05 13.11
CA PHE A 956 4.74 -2.01 13.30
C PHE A 956 5.14 -1.40 14.65
N SER A 957 5.93 -2.14 15.42
CA SER A 957 6.70 -1.58 16.54
C SER A 957 7.98 -0.93 16.02
N HIS A 958 8.34 0.24 16.55
CA HIS A 958 9.56 0.96 16.15
C HIS A 958 10.67 0.74 17.17
N GLY A 959 11.85 0.33 16.71
CA GLY A 959 13.04 0.14 17.52
C GLY A 959 13.96 1.37 17.57
N SER A 960 15.15 1.15 18.14
CA SER A 960 16.23 2.15 18.19
C SER A 960 16.82 2.42 16.81
N GLY A 961 17.40 3.62 16.64
CA GLY A 961 17.97 4.10 15.38
C GLY A 961 17.56 5.54 15.12
N ASP A 962 17.89 6.05 13.95
CA ASP A 962 17.85 7.48 13.65
C ASP A 962 16.75 7.87 12.67
N TYR A 963 16.47 7.05 11.66
CA TYR A 963 15.48 7.29 10.62
C TYR A 963 14.95 5.96 10.07
N PHE A 964 13.90 5.97 9.23
CA PHE A 964 13.43 4.78 8.53
C PHE A 964 13.77 4.83 7.04
N ASP A 965 14.05 3.65 6.48
CA ASP A 965 14.37 3.38 5.08
C ASP A 965 13.99 1.92 4.74
N ILE A 966 14.42 1.43 3.57
CA ILE A 966 14.23 0.05 3.16
C ILE A 966 14.73 -0.97 4.19
N ASP A 967 15.89 -0.75 4.81
CA ASP A 967 16.54 -1.69 5.74
C ASP A 967 15.89 -1.71 7.12
N SER A 968 14.87 -0.87 7.31
CA SER A 968 14.08 -0.82 8.53
C SER A 968 13.07 -1.96 8.61
N TYR A 969 12.65 -2.52 7.49
CA TYR A 969 11.56 -3.49 7.40
C TYR A 969 12.09 -4.93 7.47
N SER A 970 11.61 -5.73 8.42
CA SER A 970 11.87 -7.17 8.51
C SER A 970 10.74 -8.00 7.91
N ILE A 971 10.19 -7.54 6.79
CA ILE A 971 9.13 -8.21 6.02
C ILE A 971 9.57 -8.34 4.56
N ASP A 972 8.81 -9.08 3.76
CA ASP A 972 9.13 -9.24 2.34
C ASP A 972 9.15 -7.90 1.62
N TYR A 973 10.09 -7.77 0.69
CA TYR A 973 10.32 -6.55 -0.06
C TYR A 973 9.04 -6.04 -0.73
N SER A 974 8.21 -6.92 -1.29
CA SER A 974 6.94 -6.56 -1.93
C SER A 974 5.94 -5.92 -0.97
N ASP A 975 5.98 -6.29 0.30
CA ASP A 975 4.94 -6.02 1.29
C ASP A 975 5.20 -4.73 2.07
N ILE A 976 6.35 -4.10 1.84
CA ILE A 976 6.72 -2.80 2.40
C ILE A 976 5.65 -1.77 1.99
N PRO A 977 5.02 -1.08 2.97
CA PRO A 977 3.90 -0.20 2.70
C PRO A 977 4.26 1.00 1.84
N SER A 978 3.24 1.58 1.21
CA SER A 978 3.27 2.92 0.64
C SER A 978 2.48 3.90 1.50
N TYR A 979 2.75 5.19 1.35
CA TYR A 979 2.01 6.28 1.97
C TYR A 979 1.59 7.31 0.93
N THR A 980 0.35 7.78 1.00
CA THR A 980 -0.12 8.92 0.21
C THR A 980 -0.35 10.09 1.14
N SER A 981 0.32 11.21 0.87
CA SER A 981 0.19 12.43 1.67
C SER A 981 -1.25 12.88 1.77
N ASP A 982 -1.74 13.05 2.99
CA ASP A 982 -3.10 13.52 3.29
C ASP A 982 -3.29 15.01 2.94
N THR A 983 -2.18 15.75 2.84
CA THR A 983 -2.17 17.19 2.54
C THR A 983 -1.95 17.47 1.05
N THR A 984 -1.03 16.76 0.39
CA THR A 984 -0.65 17.01 -1.02
C THR A 984 -1.13 15.97 -2.01
N GLY A 985 -1.53 14.77 -1.56
CA GLY A 985 -1.88 13.64 -2.43
C GLY A 985 -0.68 12.95 -3.08
N THR A 986 0.55 13.38 -2.79
CA THR A 986 1.77 12.76 -3.33
C THR A 986 1.94 11.33 -2.83
N PHE A 987 2.26 10.40 -3.73
CA PHE A 987 2.51 9.00 -3.42
C PHE A 987 3.98 8.74 -3.09
N TYR A 988 4.22 8.08 -1.96
CA TYR A 988 5.53 7.66 -1.45
C TYR A 988 5.54 6.14 -1.31
N ASP A 989 6.39 5.47 -2.09
CA ASP A 989 6.75 4.08 -1.82
C ASP A 989 7.79 4.11 -0.70
N LEU A 990 7.46 3.65 0.52
CA LEU A 990 8.33 3.86 1.69
C LEU A 990 9.66 3.11 1.57
N ARG A 991 9.73 2.13 0.68
CA ARG A 991 10.98 1.44 0.32
C ARG A 991 11.97 2.37 -0.41
N ASP A 992 11.48 3.41 -1.07
CA ASP A 992 12.27 4.36 -1.88
C ASP A 992 12.48 5.71 -1.16
N CYS A 993 12.29 5.75 0.17
CA CYS A 993 12.29 6.99 0.94
C CYS A 993 13.20 6.92 2.16
N LEU A 994 13.69 8.10 2.57
CA LEU A 994 14.17 8.39 3.91
C LEU A 994 13.02 9.01 4.72
N ASP A 995 12.63 8.39 5.82
CA ASP A 995 11.50 8.80 6.64
C ASP A 995 11.95 9.19 8.06
N PHE A 996 11.72 10.45 8.41
CA PHE A 996 12.11 11.08 9.68
C PHE A 996 10.91 11.40 10.57
N ARG A 997 9.75 10.80 10.30
CA ARG A 997 8.55 11.02 11.10
C ARG A 997 8.68 10.38 12.48
N PRO A 998 8.46 11.12 13.59
CA PRO A 998 8.34 10.52 14.91
C PRO A 998 7.01 9.78 15.06
N ARG A 999 6.96 8.85 16.02
CA ARG A 999 5.75 8.09 16.41
C ARG A 999 5.26 8.57 17.77
N VAL A 1000 3.96 8.84 17.87
CA VAL A 1000 3.31 9.15 19.15
C VAL A 1000 3.38 7.95 20.11
N ASP A 1001 3.21 8.21 21.41
CA ASP A 1001 3.02 7.13 22.38
C ASP A 1001 1.66 6.45 22.25
N ASP A 1002 1.53 5.25 22.82
CA ASP A 1002 0.29 4.45 22.76
C ASP A 1002 -0.87 5.05 23.58
N ALA A 1003 -0.59 6.01 24.46
CA ALA A 1003 -1.59 6.69 25.30
C ALA A 1003 -2.22 7.92 24.61
N SER A 1004 -1.63 8.38 23.52
CA SER A 1004 -2.13 9.50 22.72
C SER A 1004 -3.57 9.24 22.24
N THR A 1005 -4.43 10.26 22.31
CA THR A 1005 -5.83 10.12 21.88
C THR A 1005 -6.06 10.73 20.50
N ILE A 1006 -6.93 10.10 19.71
CA ILE A 1006 -7.31 10.57 18.36
C ILE A 1006 -8.06 11.90 18.42
N VAL A 1007 -8.88 12.05 19.46
CA VAL A 1007 -9.68 13.25 19.71
C VAL A 1007 -9.09 13.92 20.94
N SER A 1008 -8.12 14.76 20.66
CA SER A 1008 -7.12 15.38 21.54
C SER A 1008 -7.60 16.29 22.67
N SER A 1009 -8.87 16.15 23.06
CA SER A 1009 -9.52 16.82 24.19
C SER A 1009 -9.08 16.32 25.58
N THR A 1010 -8.59 15.07 25.67
CA THR A 1010 -8.26 14.39 26.95
C THR A 1010 -6.76 14.23 27.11
N GLN A 1011 -6.11 13.54 26.16
CA GLN A 1011 -4.65 13.42 26.11
C GLN A 1011 -4.19 13.73 24.69
N ASP A 1012 -3.63 14.92 24.52
CA ASP A 1012 -3.07 15.34 23.23
C ASP A 1012 -1.87 14.47 22.83
N ARG A 1013 -1.48 14.47 21.55
CA ARG A 1013 -0.37 13.65 21.04
C ARG A 1013 0.91 13.86 21.84
N GLN A 1014 1.47 12.80 22.40
CA GLN A 1014 2.69 12.81 23.21
C GLN A 1014 3.78 11.97 22.53
N TYR A 1015 5.04 12.29 22.80
CA TYR A 1015 6.21 11.60 22.22
C TYR A 1015 7.17 11.05 23.28
N SER A 1016 6.66 10.81 24.49
CA SER A 1016 7.46 10.46 25.67
C SER A 1016 7.02 9.19 26.41
N GLY A 1017 5.81 8.70 26.16
CA GLY A 1017 5.28 7.49 26.78
C GLY A 1017 5.68 6.18 26.08
N THR A 1018 5.09 5.08 26.54
CA THR A 1018 5.31 3.74 25.97
C THR A 1018 4.94 3.70 24.48
N GLY A 1019 5.81 3.10 23.67
CA GLY A 1019 5.64 2.99 22.23
C GLY A 1019 6.10 4.21 21.43
N ALA A 1020 6.33 5.37 22.06
CA ALA A 1020 6.88 6.53 21.35
C ALA A 1020 8.24 6.19 20.70
N SER A 1021 8.44 6.70 19.49
CA SER A 1021 9.73 6.64 18.80
C SER A 1021 10.04 8.02 18.24
N ILE A 1022 10.96 8.71 18.89
CA ILE A 1022 11.42 10.03 18.45
C ILE A 1022 12.54 9.91 17.42
N VAL A 1023 12.63 10.94 16.59
CA VAL A 1023 13.69 11.17 15.61
C VAL A 1023 14.23 12.57 15.90
N ASP A 1024 15.54 12.72 15.92
CA ASP A 1024 16.13 14.06 16.00
C ASP A 1024 15.79 14.85 14.74
N VAL A 1025 15.43 16.12 14.90
CA VAL A 1025 15.04 16.97 13.78
C VAL A 1025 16.26 17.27 12.94
N ILE A 1026 16.24 16.96 11.65
CA ILE A 1026 17.32 17.33 10.74
C ILE A 1026 17.44 18.86 10.68
N GLU A 1027 18.66 19.38 10.56
CA GLU A 1027 18.87 20.80 10.30
C GLU A 1027 18.09 21.24 9.05
N PHE A 1028 17.26 22.26 9.20
CA PHE A 1028 16.42 22.76 8.12
C PHE A 1028 17.28 23.23 6.95
N ASN A 1029 16.87 22.87 5.74
CA ASN A 1029 17.56 23.25 4.51
C ASN A 1029 19.03 22.75 4.50
N SER A 1030 19.26 21.52 4.97
CA SER A 1030 20.53 20.80 4.90
C SER A 1030 20.41 19.56 4.01
N ASP A 1031 21.54 18.94 3.68
CA ASP A 1031 21.58 17.71 2.88
C ASP A 1031 21.77 16.50 3.79
N VAL A 1032 20.99 15.44 3.52
CA VAL A 1032 21.26 14.09 4.01
C VAL A 1032 22.08 13.39 2.94
N THR A 1033 23.24 12.87 3.33
CA THR A 1033 24.12 12.16 2.42
C THR A 1033 24.05 10.67 2.71
N SER A 1034 23.80 9.84 1.70
CA SER A 1034 23.63 8.41 1.89
C SER A 1034 24.16 7.60 0.71
N ASP A 1035 24.58 6.37 1.01
CA ASP A 1035 24.95 5.36 0.05
C ASP A 1035 23.83 4.34 -0.08
N PHE A 1036 23.45 3.96 -1.29
CA PHE A 1036 22.40 2.95 -1.48
C PHE A 1036 22.61 2.13 -2.74
N GLU A 1037 22.05 0.92 -2.73
CA GLU A 1037 21.93 0.06 -3.89
C GLU A 1037 20.48 0.09 -4.38
N TYR A 1038 20.25 0.02 -5.69
CA TYR A 1038 18.92 -0.01 -6.29
C TYR A 1038 18.86 -1.03 -7.43
N TYR A 1039 17.69 -1.65 -7.61
CA TYR A 1039 17.50 -2.65 -8.65
C TYR A 1039 17.40 -2.02 -10.04
N LEU A 1040 18.07 -2.63 -11.01
CA LEU A 1040 18.04 -2.21 -12.41
C LEU A 1040 16.94 -2.93 -13.18
N PRO A 1041 16.11 -2.22 -13.96
CA PRO A 1041 15.18 -2.87 -14.87
C PRO A 1041 15.92 -3.60 -16.01
N ARG A 1042 15.27 -4.61 -16.59
CA ARG A 1042 15.79 -5.44 -17.67
C ARG A 1042 14.66 -5.79 -18.65
N ILE A 1043 14.95 -5.80 -19.95
CA ILE A 1043 14.04 -6.27 -21.00
C ILE A 1043 14.60 -7.56 -21.57
N ASP A 1044 13.84 -8.64 -21.47
CA ASP A 1044 14.21 -9.94 -22.04
C ASP A 1044 13.39 -10.22 -23.31
N LYS A 1045 13.98 -10.93 -24.27
CA LYS A 1045 13.32 -11.31 -25.52
C LYS A 1045 12.92 -12.77 -25.49
N LEU A 1046 11.62 -13.03 -25.62
CA LEU A 1046 11.05 -14.35 -25.83
C LEU A 1046 10.79 -14.56 -27.32
N PHE A 1047 11.27 -15.65 -27.89
CA PHE A 1047 11.03 -15.99 -29.30
C PHE A 1047 10.81 -17.50 -29.48
N LEU A 1048 10.15 -17.83 -30.59
CA LEU A 1048 9.92 -19.20 -31.04
C LEU A 1048 10.88 -19.50 -32.18
N ASP A 1049 11.65 -20.60 -32.09
CA ASP A 1049 12.49 -21.05 -33.20
C ASP A 1049 11.74 -21.95 -34.20
N ASN A 1050 12.35 -22.23 -35.35
CA ASN A 1050 11.77 -23.06 -36.40
C ASN A 1050 11.59 -24.54 -36.00
N LEU A 1051 12.15 -24.96 -34.85
CA LEU A 1051 11.96 -26.28 -34.27
C LEU A 1051 10.80 -26.29 -33.25
N GLY A 1052 10.11 -25.15 -33.10
CA GLY A 1052 9.01 -24.99 -32.15
C GLY A 1052 9.43 -24.86 -30.70
N ASN A 1053 10.68 -24.50 -30.40
CA ASN A 1053 11.12 -24.27 -29.03
C ASN A 1053 11.00 -22.79 -28.67
N PHE A 1054 10.41 -22.51 -27.51
CA PHE A 1054 10.46 -21.18 -26.92
C PHE A 1054 11.82 -20.96 -26.26
N LYS A 1055 12.47 -19.85 -26.62
CA LYS A 1055 13.78 -19.47 -26.09
C LYS A 1055 13.72 -18.05 -25.56
N ILE A 1056 14.48 -17.81 -24.50
CA ILE A 1056 14.65 -16.50 -23.90
C ILE A 1056 16.08 -16.05 -24.12
N VAL A 1057 16.23 -14.83 -24.64
CA VAL A 1057 17.49 -14.10 -24.60
C VAL A 1057 17.38 -13.05 -23.52
N LYS A 1058 18.17 -13.23 -22.47
CA LYS A 1058 18.29 -12.30 -21.35
C LYS A 1058 18.90 -10.98 -21.84
N GLY A 1059 18.25 -9.87 -21.54
CA GLY A 1059 18.77 -8.54 -21.85
C GLY A 1059 19.83 -8.08 -20.85
N ALA A 1060 20.39 -6.89 -21.10
CA ALA A 1060 21.27 -6.23 -20.16
C ALA A 1060 20.45 -5.37 -19.18
N SER A 1061 20.73 -5.49 -17.88
CA SER A 1061 20.11 -4.64 -16.86
C SER A 1061 20.66 -3.21 -16.94
N SER A 1062 19.79 -2.22 -16.95
CA SER A 1062 20.13 -0.81 -17.20
C SER A 1062 19.00 0.09 -16.69
N LEU A 1063 19.27 1.37 -16.39
CA LEU A 1063 18.23 2.37 -16.12
C LEU A 1063 17.29 2.61 -17.32
N SER A 1064 17.77 2.29 -18.53
CA SER A 1064 17.02 2.37 -19.78
C SER A 1064 17.36 1.13 -20.63
N PRO A 1065 16.79 -0.04 -20.29
CA PRO A 1065 17.03 -1.27 -21.03
C PRO A 1065 16.47 -1.17 -22.45
N GLN A 1066 17.08 -1.87 -23.41
CA GLN A 1066 16.72 -1.86 -24.84
C GLN A 1066 16.50 -3.26 -25.40
#